data_AF-A0A8W8IZJ5-F1
#
_entry.id   AF-A0A8W8IZJ5-F1
#
_cell.length_a   1.000
_cell.length_b   1.000
_cell.length_c   1.000
_cell.angle_alpha   90.00
_cell.angle_beta   90.00
_cell.angle_gamma   90.00
#
_symmetry.space_group_name_H-M   'P 1'
#
loop_
_entity.id
_entity.type
_entity.pdbx_description
1 polymer ?
#
loop_
_entity_poly.entity_id
_entity_poly.type
_entity_poly.pdbx_seq_one_letter_code
_entity_poly.pdbx_strand_id
1 'polypeptide(L)'
;MITSSLTGLFLFCRLSLVGTMKKLVAALSVCFAVLVFTILHINQYQDIRTTLLRALPLNAIRRYLSLQQNDPLLETIKGTNKSLTVVTAFFTIGSFPKGTLHAVRKSNTYNVWMRTFLFMNNPVIFYTDNKTYADFFVALRKNASLLTEVVHLNRLELWAFQIIPKIKKIYSTPGYPRHYPNTFIPEYTSLTHSKQQVLDSAARKKVFDTDFYCWLDAGYFRDIVHREKNFWLEVPDDFNKSRIGVTRVYHSDLERTSARTIILRNLNWIGGGVFLGTPEAISSFHDQYKKAVMRYLNQGIMNVEQQILYAMYTKQERHKYPIDIEVQLYVPGQRQVINTNPWFYLGYVMYREVAIWAYCEANPGEIKANPVNCAQYFDCGEESDYLQNRCPPSNSTCKPCSERHFDCSNLVDGLHPTNSDATRDSFVMFPRHIATEKCREDMVKKHCTEKPKDILPHPLQCAQYYDCRQAIGDSHLRECRYPQLFDITTMTCKNFSDVTCGDRLEPQAPCDYLQNHCEQNSANCDPCEDRLPSCINLPDNNNPYPGKLDSEYYIKCYRNRTVSVEACQVSKYNPATRQCSENVSPVVLGKFCRDNPTSIIPDPVNYGRYPNCSDPSTVQGLNNPYLRECTYPNASCSPPPLSAANCS
;
A
#
# COMPACT_ATOMS: atom_id res chain seq x y z
N MET A 1 24.49 10.73 -117.78
CA MET A 1 24.36 11.67 -116.65
C MET A 1 24.03 10.89 -115.38
N ILE A 2 25.00 10.15 -114.81
CA ILE A 2 24.80 9.33 -113.61
C ILE A 2 26.08 9.41 -112.77
N THR A 3 26.45 10.63 -112.35
CA THR A 3 27.57 10.85 -111.42
C THR A 3 27.32 11.99 -110.42
N SER A 4 26.18 12.68 -110.50
CA SER A 4 25.80 13.76 -109.59
C SER A 4 24.78 13.36 -108.50
N SER A 5 24.32 12.10 -108.49
CA SER A 5 23.24 11.64 -107.59
C SER A 5 23.73 10.85 -106.36
N LEU A 6 24.98 10.39 -106.32
CA LEU A 6 25.48 9.59 -105.19
C LEU A 6 26.14 10.42 -104.08
N THR A 7 26.71 11.58 -104.39
CA THR A 7 27.40 12.43 -103.40
C THR A 7 26.43 13.16 -102.44
N GLY A 8 25.23 13.52 -102.92
CA GLY A 8 24.18 14.13 -102.08
C GLY A 8 23.57 13.16 -101.06
N LEU A 9 23.40 11.88 -101.44
CA LEU A 9 22.82 10.86 -100.57
C LEU A 9 23.76 10.48 -99.41
N PHE A 10 25.08 10.42 -99.66
CA PHE A 10 26.07 10.13 -98.63
C PHE A 10 26.24 11.27 -97.61
N LEU A 11 26.10 12.54 -98.03
CA LEU A 11 26.20 13.69 -97.13
C LEU A 11 24.96 13.82 -96.24
N PHE A 12 23.76 13.59 -96.79
CA PHE A 12 22.52 13.54 -96.02
C PHE A 12 22.50 12.38 -95.02
N CYS A 13 23.02 11.21 -95.41
CA CYS A 13 23.10 10.06 -94.52
C CYS A 13 24.11 10.30 -93.37
N ARG A 14 25.28 10.92 -93.63
CA ARG A 14 26.24 11.30 -92.56
C ARG A 14 25.70 12.37 -91.62
N LEU A 15 25.02 13.41 -92.12
CA LEU A 15 24.43 14.46 -91.28
C LEU A 15 23.25 13.94 -90.44
N SER A 16 22.43 13.05 -91.01
CA SER A 16 21.37 12.34 -90.28
C SER A 16 21.97 11.45 -89.19
N LEU A 17 23.01 10.64 -89.51
CA LEU A 17 23.65 9.75 -88.55
C LEU A 17 24.29 10.52 -87.39
N VAL A 18 24.98 11.63 -87.67
CA VAL A 18 25.59 12.51 -86.66
C VAL A 18 24.51 13.22 -85.82
N GLY A 19 23.38 13.59 -86.42
CA GLY A 19 22.21 14.12 -85.70
C GLY A 19 21.59 13.10 -84.76
N THR A 20 21.40 11.85 -85.19
CA THR A 20 20.93 10.75 -84.34
C THR A 20 21.95 10.36 -83.28
N MET A 21 23.26 10.33 -83.58
CA MET A 21 24.29 10.06 -82.57
C MET A 21 24.36 11.18 -81.53
N LYS A 22 24.24 12.46 -81.92
CA LYS A 22 24.17 13.56 -80.95
C LYS A 22 22.93 13.48 -80.07
N LYS A 23 21.78 13.08 -80.62
CA LYS A 23 20.55 12.84 -79.84
C LYS A 23 20.68 11.61 -78.93
N LEU A 24 21.35 10.55 -79.38
CA LEU A 24 21.61 9.35 -78.59
C LEU A 24 22.61 9.62 -77.47
N VAL A 25 23.68 10.37 -77.73
CA VAL A 25 24.64 10.81 -76.72
C VAL A 25 23.97 11.76 -75.73
N ALA A 26 23.16 12.72 -76.18
CA ALA A 26 22.39 13.58 -75.28
C ALA A 26 21.38 12.78 -74.43
N ALA A 27 20.68 11.81 -75.03
CA ALA A 27 19.75 10.93 -74.32
C ALA A 27 20.50 10.04 -73.31
N LEU A 28 21.67 9.50 -73.66
CA LEU A 28 22.53 8.73 -72.76
C LEU A 28 23.10 9.62 -71.65
N SER A 29 23.45 10.87 -71.93
CA SER A 29 23.89 11.84 -70.92
C SER A 29 22.76 12.23 -69.98
N VAL A 30 21.52 12.38 -70.48
CA VAL A 30 20.33 12.60 -69.64
C VAL A 30 20.02 11.34 -68.82
N CYS A 31 20.07 10.15 -69.41
CA CYS A 31 19.89 8.89 -68.67
C CYS A 31 20.99 8.69 -67.62
N PHE A 32 22.24 9.05 -67.92
CA PHE A 32 23.35 8.99 -66.97
C PHE A 32 23.18 10.05 -65.87
N ALA A 33 22.74 11.27 -66.21
CA ALA A 33 22.45 12.30 -65.23
C ALA A 33 21.27 11.92 -64.34
N VAL A 34 20.20 11.31 -64.89
CA VAL A 34 19.08 10.75 -64.14
C VAL A 34 19.55 9.58 -63.28
N LEU A 35 20.39 8.68 -63.80
CA LEU A 35 20.95 7.57 -63.03
C LEU A 35 21.83 8.08 -61.88
N VAL A 36 22.68 9.06 -62.12
CA VAL A 36 23.54 9.70 -61.10
C VAL A 36 22.68 10.47 -60.10
N PHE A 37 21.67 11.24 -60.52
CA PHE A 37 20.71 11.87 -59.61
C PHE A 37 19.91 10.84 -58.82
N THR A 38 19.52 9.72 -59.42
CA THR A 38 18.79 8.65 -58.75
C THR A 38 19.70 7.93 -57.77
N ILE A 39 20.97 7.68 -58.10
CA ILE A 39 21.98 7.10 -57.20
C ILE A 39 22.33 8.08 -56.08
N LEU A 40 22.47 9.37 -56.36
CA LEU A 40 22.71 10.42 -55.35
C LEU A 40 21.49 10.60 -54.46
N HIS A 41 20.27 10.54 -55.00
CA HIS A 41 19.02 10.60 -54.24
C HIS A 41 18.78 9.31 -53.45
N ILE A 42 19.18 8.14 -53.96
CA ILE A 42 19.20 6.86 -53.24
C ILE A 42 20.29 6.87 -52.16
N ASN A 43 21.46 7.47 -52.40
CA ASN A 43 22.53 7.59 -51.40
C ASN A 43 22.19 8.61 -50.32
N GLN A 44 21.54 9.72 -50.67
CA GLN A 44 20.97 10.68 -49.71
C GLN A 44 19.82 10.05 -48.92
N TYR A 45 19.02 9.16 -49.54
CA TYR A 45 18.05 8.32 -48.83
C TYR A 45 18.68 7.18 -48.04
N GLN A 46 19.82 6.62 -48.45
CA GLN A 46 20.57 5.65 -47.66
C GLN A 46 21.21 6.35 -46.47
N ASP A 47 21.66 7.59 -46.60
CA ASP A 47 22.16 8.37 -45.47
C ASP A 47 21.01 8.78 -44.54
N ILE A 48 19.81 9.06 -45.06
CA ILE A 48 18.58 9.18 -44.26
C ILE A 48 18.18 7.85 -43.63
N ARG A 49 18.32 6.70 -44.32
CA ARG A 49 18.00 5.36 -43.82
C ARG A 49 19.02 4.92 -42.77
N THR A 50 20.29 5.28 -42.94
CA THR A 50 21.40 5.01 -42.01
C THR A 50 21.33 6.00 -40.84
N THR A 51 20.86 7.22 -41.06
CA THR A 51 20.55 8.21 -40.02
C THR A 51 19.28 7.85 -39.26
N LEU A 52 18.23 7.30 -39.89
CA LEU A 52 17.02 6.76 -39.23
C LEU A 52 17.31 5.44 -38.50
N LEU A 53 18.16 4.58 -39.08
CA LEU A 53 18.64 3.34 -38.43
C LEU A 53 19.66 3.63 -37.32
N ARG A 54 20.34 4.79 -37.34
CA ARG A 54 21.16 5.31 -36.23
C ARG A 54 20.36 6.17 -35.25
N ALA A 55 19.24 6.75 -35.66
CA ALA A 55 18.46 7.70 -34.84
C ALA A 55 17.30 7.07 -34.06
N LEU A 56 16.90 5.83 -34.34
CA LEU A 56 15.99 5.09 -33.47
C LEU A 56 16.44 3.63 -33.45
N PRO A 57 16.74 3.04 -32.27
CA PRO A 57 17.07 1.62 -32.22
C PRO A 57 15.93 0.82 -32.86
N LEU A 58 16.23 -0.25 -33.60
CA LEU A 58 15.22 -1.16 -34.16
C LEU A 58 14.20 -1.62 -33.10
N ASN A 59 14.58 -1.65 -31.82
CA ASN A 59 13.69 -1.87 -30.68
C ASN A 59 12.67 -0.74 -30.45
N ALA A 60 12.99 0.52 -30.74
CA ALA A 60 12.08 1.66 -30.67
C ALA A 60 11.09 1.67 -31.84
N ILE A 61 11.50 1.27 -33.05
CA ILE A 61 10.58 1.13 -34.20
C ILE A 61 9.68 -0.09 -34.01
N ARG A 62 10.23 -1.23 -33.54
CA ARG A 62 9.45 -2.42 -33.19
C ARG A 62 8.52 -2.17 -32.00
N ARG A 63 8.94 -1.36 -31.00
CA ARG A 63 8.08 -0.84 -29.92
C ARG A 63 7.01 0.09 -30.44
N TYR A 64 7.33 1.02 -31.33
CA TYR A 64 6.36 1.95 -31.92
C TYR A 64 5.30 1.21 -32.74
N LEU A 65 5.71 0.22 -33.53
CA LEU A 65 4.81 -0.64 -34.30
C LEU A 65 4.01 -1.62 -33.42
N SER A 66 4.57 -2.11 -32.30
CA SER A 66 3.82 -2.92 -31.32
C SER A 66 2.88 -2.08 -30.43
N LEU A 67 3.19 -0.80 -30.19
CA LEU A 67 2.34 0.16 -29.48
C LEU A 67 1.24 0.73 -30.37
N GLN A 68 1.39 0.68 -31.71
CA GLN A 68 0.34 1.05 -32.66
C GLN A 68 -0.69 -0.07 -32.92
N GLN A 69 -0.40 -1.31 -32.53
CA GLN A 69 -1.46 -2.30 -32.36
C GLN A 69 -2.08 -2.04 -30.98
N ASN A 70 -3.28 -1.45 -30.96
CA ASN A 70 -4.06 -1.36 -29.73
C ASN A 70 -4.16 -2.76 -29.15
N ASP A 71 -3.55 -2.97 -27.99
CA ASP A 71 -3.67 -4.23 -27.26
C ASP A 71 -5.18 -4.48 -27.05
N PRO A 72 -5.73 -5.59 -27.56
CA PRO A 72 -7.16 -5.86 -27.44
C PRO A 72 -7.66 -5.75 -25.99
N LEU A 73 -6.80 -6.06 -25.01
CA LEU A 73 -7.13 -5.94 -23.60
C LEU A 73 -7.20 -4.48 -23.12
N LEU A 74 -6.39 -3.56 -23.68
CA LEU A 74 -6.50 -2.12 -23.39
C LEU A 74 -7.83 -1.54 -23.88
N GLU A 75 -8.33 -1.99 -25.03
CA GLU A 75 -9.66 -1.57 -25.52
C GLU A 75 -10.79 -2.07 -24.60
N THR A 76 -10.66 -3.27 -24.01
CA THR A 76 -11.70 -3.80 -23.12
C THR A 76 -11.87 -3.00 -21.82
N ILE A 77 -10.82 -2.32 -21.36
CA ILE A 77 -10.88 -1.53 -20.12
C ILE A 77 -11.28 -0.08 -20.37
N LYS A 78 -11.28 0.39 -21.62
CA LYS A 78 -11.58 1.78 -21.96
C LYS A 78 -13.03 2.13 -21.59
N GLY A 79 -13.24 3.33 -21.05
CA GLY A 79 -14.53 3.78 -20.52
C GLY A 79 -14.90 3.21 -19.15
N THR A 80 -14.11 2.30 -18.57
CA THR A 80 -14.34 1.72 -17.24
C THR A 80 -13.42 2.34 -16.19
N ASN A 81 -13.70 2.08 -14.91
CA ASN A 81 -12.81 2.49 -13.81
C ASN A 81 -11.44 1.81 -13.84
N LYS A 82 -11.28 0.72 -14.62
CA LYS A 82 -10.00 0.03 -14.85
C LYS A 82 -9.13 0.71 -15.91
N SER A 83 -9.66 1.70 -16.63
CA SER A 83 -8.96 2.53 -17.65
C SER A 83 -7.92 3.46 -17.03
N LEU A 84 -6.96 2.89 -16.30
CA LEU A 84 -6.00 3.61 -15.48
C LEU A 84 -4.57 3.15 -15.76
N THR A 85 -3.74 4.04 -16.32
CA THR A 85 -2.30 3.85 -16.40
C THR A 85 -1.62 4.26 -15.10
N VAL A 86 -0.86 3.34 -14.51
CA VAL A 86 -0.08 3.59 -13.31
C VAL A 86 1.33 4.06 -13.70
N VAL A 87 1.69 5.26 -13.25
CA VAL A 87 3.00 5.86 -13.49
C VAL A 87 3.81 5.81 -12.19
N THR A 88 5.00 5.24 -12.26
CA THR A 88 5.91 5.17 -11.12
C THR A 88 7.35 5.44 -11.55
N ALA A 89 8.22 5.79 -10.62
CA ALA A 89 9.63 6.01 -10.90
C ALA A 89 10.52 5.61 -9.74
N PHE A 90 11.77 5.25 -10.06
CA PHE A 90 12.82 5.05 -9.07
C PHE A 90 14.13 5.69 -9.53
N PHE A 91 14.52 6.77 -8.86
CA PHE A 91 15.80 7.44 -9.04
C PHE A 91 16.65 7.25 -7.78
N THR A 92 17.86 6.70 -7.92
CA THR A 92 18.71 6.42 -6.75
C THR A 92 19.41 7.69 -6.29
N ILE A 93 19.25 8.03 -5.01
CA ILE A 93 19.98 9.13 -4.32
C ILE A 93 20.85 8.62 -3.17
N GLY A 94 21.15 7.31 -3.18
CA GLY A 94 21.88 6.63 -2.11
C GLY A 94 21.00 6.30 -0.89
N SER A 95 21.66 6.00 0.23
CA SER A 95 20.98 5.77 1.51
C SER A 95 20.82 7.09 2.28
N PHE A 96 19.68 7.29 2.92
CA PHE A 96 19.39 8.55 3.59
C PHE A 96 18.53 8.41 4.85
N PRO A 97 18.70 9.29 5.85
CA PRO A 97 17.83 9.34 7.03
C PRO A 97 16.40 9.78 6.67
N LYS A 98 15.40 9.17 7.29
CA LYS A 98 13.97 9.46 7.09
C LYS A 98 13.28 9.64 8.44
N GLY A 99 12.81 10.85 8.72
CA GLY A 99 12.21 11.21 10.01
C GLY A 99 13.27 11.49 11.08
N THR A 100 14.18 10.54 11.32
CA THR A 100 15.31 10.69 12.26
C THR A 100 16.64 10.29 11.60
N LEU A 101 17.75 10.69 12.21
CA LEU A 101 19.11 10.32 11.76
C LEU A 101 19.37 8.81 11.82
N HIS A 102 18.72 8.10 12.74
CA HIS A 102 18.92 6.66 12.95
C HIS A 102 18.05 5.79 12.02
N ALA A 103 16.96 6.35 11.48
CA ALA A 103 16.06 5.65 10.57
C ALA A 103 16.51 5.80 9.11
N VAL A 104 17.47 4.97 8.67
CA VAL A 104 18.05 5.04 7.32
C VAL A 104 17.24 4.23 6.30
N ARG A 105 16.84 4.88 5.21
CA ARG A 105 16.25 4.23 4.03
C ARG A 105 17.37 3.81 3.08
N LYS A 106 17.33 2.55 2.63
CA LYS A 106 18.29 1.95 1.70
C LYS A 106 17.60 1.61 0.38
N SER A 107 18.35 1.65 -0.72
CA SER A 107 17.82 1.32 -2.05
C SER A 107 17.29 -0.12 -2.13
N ASN A 108 17.99 -1.10 -1.54
CA ASN A 108 17.58 -2.51 -1.57
C ASN A 108 16.21 -2.78 -0.94
N THR A 109 15.77 -1.92 -0.01
CA THR A 109 14.43 -2.03 0.58
C THR A 109 13.34 -1.82 -0.47
N TYR A 110 13.57 -0.94 -1.45
CA TYR A 110 12.62 -0.71 -2.53
C TYR A 110 12.53 -1.88 -3.52
N ASN A 111 13.56 -2.72 -3.65
CA ASN A 111 13.48 -3.95 -4.45
C ASN A 111 12.38 -4.87 -3.94
N VAL A 112 12.22 -4.96 -2.61
CA VAL A 112 11.16 -5.74 -1.97
C VAL A 112 9.81 -5.08 -2.17
N TRP A 113 9.71 -3.77 -1.92
CA TRP A 113 8.43 -3.06 -2.02
C TRP A 113 7.88 -3.01 -3.45
N MET A 114 8.76 -2.86 -4.44
CA MET A 114 8.37 -2.89 -5.85
C MET A 114 7.81 -4.24 -6.27
N ARG A 115 8.03 -5.35 -5.54
CA ARG A 115 7.46 -6.66 -5.90
C ARG A 115 5.93 -6.68 -5.97
N THR A 116 5.26 -5.74 -5.30
CA THR A 116 3.79 -5.58 -5.43
C THR A 116 3.35 -5.31 -6.87
N PHE A 117 4.21 -4.69 -7.69
CA PHE A 117 3.95 -4.51 -9.11
C PHE A 117 3.99 -5.82 -9.90
N LEU A 118 4.46 -6.95 -9.37
CA LEU A 118 4.29 -8.26 -10.02
C LEU A 118 2.81 -8.61 -10.18
N PHE A 119 2.00 -8.25 -9.19
CA PHE A 119 0.60 -8.67 -9.08
C PHE A 119 -0.40 -7.61 -9.54
N MET A 120 0.07 -6.44 -9.95
CA MET A 120 -0.81 -5.36 -10.42
C MET A 120 -1.20 -5.60 -11.88
N ASN A 121 -2.48 -5.61 -12.19
CA ASN A 121 -2.97 -5.84 -13.54
C ASN A 121 -2.96 -4.60 -14.44
N ASN A 122 -2.94 -3.40 -13.87
CA ASN A 122 -2.94 -2.16 -14.62
C ASN A 122 -1.76 -2.08 -15.61
N PRO A 123 -1.90 -1.32 -16.71
CA PRO A 123 -0.75 -0.92 -17.51
C PRO A 123 0.15 0.01 -16.69
N VAL A 124 1.47 -0.19 -16.79
CA VAL A 124 2.45 0.52 -15.94
C VAL A 124 3.51 1.22 -16.79
N ILE A 125 3.81 2.48 -16.47
CA ILE A 125 4.96 3.22 -16.98
C ILE A 125 5.95 3.43 -15.84
N PHE A 126 7.15 2.86 -15.97
CA PHE A 126 8.21 2.95 -14.98
C PHE A 126 9.39 3.77 -15.49
N TYR A 127 9.71 4.86 -14.79
CA TYR A 127 10.85 5.73 -15.09
C TYR A 127 12.04 5.46 -14.18
N THR A 128 13.24 5.42 -14.76
CA THR A 128 14.48 5.35 -13.98
C THR A 128 15.66 5.88 -14.79
N ASP A 129 16.70 6.35 -14.11
CA ASP A 129 18.00 6.66 -14.72
C ASP A 129 19.02 5.53 -14.53
N ASN A 130 18.63 4.44 -13.86
CA ASN A 130 19.50 3.32 -13.55
C ASN A 130 19.13 2.07 -14.36
N LYS A 131 20.08 1.59 -15.16
CA LYS A 131 19.88 0.43 -16.04
C LYS A 131 19.54 -0.85 -15.29
N THR A 132 20.14 -1.09 -14.12
CA THR A 132 19.84 -2.25 -13.28
C THR A 132 18.39 -2.25 -12.81
N TYR A 133 17.87 -1.09 -12.41
CA TYR A 133 16.46 -0.96 -12.03
C TYR A 133 15.52 -1.06 -13.22
N ALA A 134 15.92 -0.56 -14.39
CA ALA A 134 15.16 -0.75 -15.62
C ALA A 134 15.01 -2.25 -15.94
N ASP A 135 16.11 -3.00 -15.91
CA ASP A 135 16.12 -4.44 -16.19
C ASP A 135 15.36 -5.24 -15.13
N PHE A 136 15.53 -4.88 -13.86
CA PHE A 136 14.75 -5.46 -12.76
C PHE A 136 13.24 -5.28 -12.98
N PHE A 137 12.79 -4.09 -13.36
CA PHE A 137 11.35 -3.82 -13.51
C PHE A 137 10.77 -4.52 -14.75
N VAL A 138 11.55 -4.60 -15.85
CA VAL A 138 11.18 -5.43 -17.02
C VAL A 138 11.02 -6.89 -16.62
N ALA A 139 11.97 -7.45 -15.87
CA ALA A 139 11.91 -8.83 -15.40
C ALA A 139 10.72 -9.06 -14.45
N LEU A 140 10.48 -8.12 -13.54
CA LEU A 140 9.40 -8.17 -12.56
C LEU A 140 8.02 -8.25 -13.23
N ARG A 141 7.81 -7.50 -14.31
CA ARG A 141 6.51 -7.44 -15.02
C ARG A 141 6.47 -8.22 -16.32
N LYS A 142 7.42 -9.13 -16.57
CA LYS A 142 7.52 -9.92 -17.80
C LYS A 142 6.24 -10.70 -18.13
N ASN A 143 5.52 -11.16 -17.11
CA ASN A 143 4.29 -11.96 -17.25
C ASN A 143 3.02 -11.18 -16.91
N ALA A 144 3.09 -9.85 -16.84
CA ALA A 144 1.91 -9.04 -16.57
C ALA A 144 0.91 -9.14 -17.73
N SER A 145 -0.39 -9.20 -17.39
CA SER A 145 -1.46 -9.30 -18.39
C SER A 145 -1.55 -8.07 -19.29
N LEU A 146 -1.32 -6.87 -18.73
CA LEU A 146 -1.20 -5.62 -19.49
C LEU A 146 0.24 -5.11 -19.56
N LEU A 147 0.48 -4.38 -20.64
CA LEU A 147 1.80 -3.89 -21.04
C LEU A 147 2.47 -3.02 -19.96
N THR A 148 3.80 -3.12 -19.93
CA THR A 148 4.68 -2.30 -19.09
C THR A 148 5.67 -1.55 -19.97
N GLU A 149 5.69 -0.23 -19.88
CA GLU A 149 6.72 0.60 -20.50
C GLU A 149 7.78 0.95 -19.46
N VAL A 150 9.02 0.57 -19.74
CA VAL A 150 10.18 1.04 -18.97
C VAL A 150 10.90 2.13 -19.77
N VAL A 151 10.96 3.31 -19.17
CA VAL A 151 11.59 4.51 -19.71
C VAL A 151 12.90 4.78 -18.96
N HIS A 152 14.01 4.45 -19.62
CA HIS A 152 15.35 4.83 -19.14
C HIS A 152 15.64 6.26 -19.62
N LEU A 153 15.87 7.19 -18.70
CA LEU A 153 16.12 8.60 -19.00
C LEU A 153 17.29 9.19 -18.23
N ASN A 154 17.80 10.32 -18.69
CA ASN A 154 18.73 11.13 -17.91
C ASN A 154 17.95 12.07 -17.00
N ARG A 155 17.97 11.85 -15.68
CA ARG A 155 17.21 12.68 -14.73
C ARG A 155 17.58 14.17 -14.77
N LEU A 156 18.77 14.53 -15.24
CA LEU A 156 19.21 15.94 -15.34
C LEU A 156 18.45 16.72 -16.43
N GLU A 157 17.75 16.04 -17.33
CA GLU A 157 16.86 16.65 -18.32
C GLU A 157 15.51 17.07 -17.70
N LEU A 158 15.19 16.55 -16.51
CA LEU A 158 13.99 16.92 -15.78
C LEU A 158 14.19 18.28 -15.09
N TRP A 159 13.23 19.21 -15.26
CA TRP A 159 13.33 20.55 -14.66
C TRP A 159 13.46 20.48 -13.14
N ALA A 160 12.85 19.46 -12.53
CA ALA A 160 12.90 19.23 -11.10
C ALA A 160 14.33 18.97 -10.58
N PHE A 161 15.20 18.34 -11.40
CA PHE A 161 16.61 18.11 -11.05
C PHE A 161 17.50 19.29 -11.44
N GLN A 162 17.13 20.07 -12.46
CA GLN A 162 17.86 21.27 -12.86
C GLN A 162 17.88 22.37 -11.78
N ILE A 163 16.91 22.36 -10.86
CA ILE A 163 16.84 23.34 -9.76
C ILE A 163 17.67 22.96 -8.52
N ILE A 164 18.33 21.79 -8.48
CA ILE A 164 19.15 21.34 -7.33
C ILE A 164 20.15 22.41 -6.85
N PRO A 165 20.93 23.09 -7.72
CA PRO A 165 21.90 24.08 -7.26
C PRO A 165 21.25 25.23 -6.47
N LYS A 166 20.05 25.68 -6.87
CA LYS A 166 19.32 26.72 -6.16
C LYS A 166 18.77 26.21 -4.81
N ILE A 167 18.26 24.98 -4.78
CA ILE A 167 17.78 24.35 -3.54
C ILE A 167 18.93 24.21 -2.53
N LYS A 168 20.10 23.74 -2.99
CA LYS A 168 21.30 23.61 -2.16
C LYS A 168 21.70 24.94 -1.54
N LYS A 169 21.66 26.03 -2.32
CA LYS A 169 21.92 27.39 -1.82
C LYS A 169 20.93 27.80 -0.72
N ILE A 170 19.64 27.53 -0.90
CA ILE A 170 18.61 27.82 0.11
C ILE A 170 18.90 27.03 1.40
N TYR A 171 19.13 25.72 1.31
CA TYR A 171 19.35 24.87 2.50
C TYR A 171 20.68 25.15 3.21
N SER A 172 21.66 25.74 2.52
CA SER A 172 22.90 26.23 3.15
C SER A 172 22.76 27.58 3.87
N THR A 173 21.63 28.26 3.76
CA THR A 173 21.42 29.56 4.41
C THR A 173 21.39 29.37 5.94
N PRO A 174 22.18 30.14 6.72
CA PRO A 174 22.16 30.05 8.18
C PRO A 174 20.74 30.21 8.74
N GLY A 175 20.33 29.30 9.61
CA GLY A 175 19.00 29.28 10.22
C GLY A 175 17.88 28.68 9.37
N TYR A 176 18.16 28.21 8.14
CA TYR A 176 17.14 27.49 7.38
C TYR A 176 16.78 26.16 8.07
N PRO A 177 15.48 25.82 8.27
CA PRO A 177 15.08 24.63 9.01
C PRO A 177 15.60 23.34 8.38
N ARG A 178 16.07 22.41 9.21
CA ARG A 178 16.56 21.09 8.78
C ARG A 178 15.59 19.99 9.19
N HIS A 179 14.90 19.44 8.20
CA HIS A 179 13.94 18.34 8.37
C HIS A 179 14.42 17.15 7.54
N TYR A 180 14.60 15.99 8.16
CA TYR A 180 15.08 14.79 7.46
C TYR A 180 13.95 14.03 6.77
N PRO A 181 14.05 13.72 5.46
CA PRO A 181 15.09 14.13 4.50
C PRO A 181 14.79 15.48 3.82
N ASN A 182 13.56 15.97 3.96
CA ASN A 182 12.93 17.02 3.19
C ASN A 182 13.78 18.28 2.95
N THR A 183 14.28 18.94 3.99
CA THR A 183 15.13 20.14 3.84
C THR A 183 16.59 19.87 4.21
N PHE A 184 16.95 18.60 4.28
CA PHE A 184 18.32 18.16 4.54
C PHE A 184 19.04 17.70 3.25
N ILE A 185 18.30 17.11 2.32
CA ILE A 185 18.84 16.50 1.09
C ILE A 185 18.21 17.17 -0.13
N PRO A 186 18.93 18.09 -0.83
CA PRO A 186 18.41 18.76 -2.02
C PRO A 186 17.90 17.80 -3.10
N GLU A 187 18.62 16.70 -3.34
CA GLU A 187 18.29 15.67 -4.32
C GLU A 187 16.97 14.96 -3.98
N TYR A 188 16.66 14.79 -2.70
CA TYR A 188 15.38 14.22 -2.27
C TYR A 188 14.22 15.15 -2.62
N THR A 189 14.38 16.45 -2.40
CA THR A 189 13.37 17.46 -2.78
C THR A 189 13.12 17.46 -4.28
N SER A 190 14.19 17.51 -5.09
CA SER A 190 14.09 17.39 -6.55
C SER A 190 13.44 16.08 -7.01
N LEU A 191 13.76 14.96 -6.36
CA LEU A 191 13.12 13.68 -6.63
C LEU A 191 11.61 13.75 -6.39
N THR A 192 11.14 14.35 -5.29
CA THR A 192 9.71 14.47 -5.02
C THR A 192 9.00 15.42 -6.00
N HIS A 193 9.64 16.50 -6.44
CA HIS A 193 9.07 17.39 -7.47
C HIS A 193 8.95 16.71 -8.83
N SER A 194 9.87 15.79 -9.15
CA SER A 194 9.90 15.11 -10.45
C SER A 194 8.65 14.24 -10.72
N LYS A 195 7.93 13.82 -9.67
CA LYS A 195 6.70 13.01 -9.75
C LYS A 195 5.67 13.63 -10.69
N GLN A 196 5.38 14.92 -10.51
CA GLN A 196 4.42 15.66 -11.34
C GLN A 196 4.89 15.76 -12.79
N GLN A 197 6.20 15.92 -13.00
CA GLN A 197 6.78 16.05 -14.33
C GLN A 197 6.71 14.72 -15.12
N VAL A 198 7.04 13.60 -14.49
CA VAL A 198 6.99 12.30 -15.18
C VAL A 198 5.55 11.80 -15.36
N LEU A 199 4.64 12.13 -14.43
CA LEU A 199 3.21 11.89 -14.59
C LEU A 199 2.64 12.67 -15.78
N ASP A 200 2.94 13.97 -15.90
CA ASP A 200 2.56 14.78 -17.07
C ASP A 200 3.17 14.24 -18.37
N SER A 201 4.46 13.87 -18.35
CA SER A 201 5.11 13.30 -19.53
C SER A 201 4.41 12.01 -20.01
N ALA A 202 4.02 11.13 -19.10
CA ALA A 202 3.28 9.91 -19.40
C ALA A 202 1.89 10.23 -19.98
N ALA A 203 1.15 11.12 -19.32
CA ALA A 203 -0.20 11.52 -19.73
C ALA A 203 -0.22 12.17 -21.13
N ARG A 204 0.76 13.03 -21.46
CA ARG A 204 0.86 13.66 -22.79
C ARG A 204 1.29 12.70 -23.89
N LYS A 205 2.16 11.73 -23.58
CA LYS A 205 2.63 10.75 -24.55
C LYS A 205 1.56 9.73 -24.92
N LYS A 206 0.58 9.50 -24.03
CA LYS A 206 -0.54 8.57 -24.24
C LYS A 206 -0.10 7.18 -24.70
N VAL A 207 0.96 6.63 -24.08
CA VAL A 207 1.56 5.35 -24.50
C VAL A 207 0.54 4.20 -24.52
N PHE A 208 -0.40 4.20 -23.58
CA PHE A 208 -1.50 3.21 -23.51
C PHE A 208 -2.89 3.84 -23.75
N ASP A 209 -2.97 5.14 -24.03
CA ASP A 209 -4.19 5.94 -24.22
C ASP A 209 -5.39 5.56 -23.33
N THR A 210 -5.15 5.46 -22.01
CA THR A 210 -6.18 5.20 -20.99
C THR A 210 -6.88 6.50 -20.57
N ASP A 211 -8.09 6.38 -20.02
CA ASP A 211 -8.90 7.55 -19.60
C ASP A 211 -8.31 8.28 -18.39
N PHE A 212 -7.58 7.54 -17.56
CA PHE A 212 -6.97 8.05 -16.34
C PHE A 212 -5.50 7.68 -16.24
N TYR A 213 -4.76 8.49 -15.50
CA TYR A 213 -3.39 8.24 -15.10
C TYR A 213 -3.26 8.48 -13.61
N CYS A 214 -2.39 7.73 -12.94
CA CYS A 214 -2.00 8.07 -11.58
C CYS A 214 -0.51 7.95 -11.35
N TRP A 215 0.05 8.88 -10.58
CA TRP A 215 1.33 8.64 -9.93
C TRP A 215 1.13 7.64 -8.79
N LEU A 216 2.06 6.70 -8.64
CA LEU A 216 2.13 5.78 -7.51
C LEU A 216 3.59 5.65 -7.05
N ASP A 217 3.87 5.96 -5.79
CA ASP A 217 5.21 5.74 -5.22
C ASP A 217 5.63 4.27 -5.37
N ALA A 218 6.87 4.00 -5.78
CA ALA A 218 7.38 2.64 -6.03
C ALA A 218 7.30 1.68 -4.82
N GLY A 219 7.11 2.22 -3.61
CA GLY A 219 6.87 1.45 -2.39
C GLY A 219 5.58 1.82 -1.68
N TYR A 220 4.54 2.19 -2.42
CA TYR A 220 3.23 2.57 -1.87
C TYR A 220 2.55 1.37 -1.20
N PHE A 221 2.48 0.22 -1.86
CA PHE A 221 1.87 -1.00 -1.32
C PHE A 221 2.82 -1.85 -0.45
N ARG A 222 3.85 -1.23 0.14
CA ARG A 222 4.88 -1.94 0.91
C ARG A 222 4.34 -2.78 2.08
N ASP A 223 3.19 -2.40 2.62
CA ASP A 223 2.57 -3.07 3.77
C ASP A 223 1.87 -4.38 3.36
N ILE A 224 1.64 -4.62 2.06
CA ILE A 224 1.00 -5.82 1.51
C ILE A 224 1.91 -6.61 0.57
N VAL A 225 3.24 -6.41 0.63
CA VAL A 225 4.23 -7.13 -0.20
C VAL A 225 4.14 -8.65 -0.12
N HIS A 226 3.60 -9.18 0.98
CA HIS A 226 3.41 -10.61 1.25
C HIS A 226 2.07 -11.15 0.73
N ARG A 227 1.16 -10.29 0.27
CA ARG A 227 -0.22 -10.69 -0.03
C ARG A 227 -0.34 -11.49 -1.33
N GLU A 228 0.64 -11.38 -2.23
CA GLU A 228 0.81 -12.19 -3.45
C GLU A 228 -0.50 -12.47 -4.23
N LYS A 229 -1.39 -11.49 -4.29
CA LYS A 229 -2.68 -11.56 -5.00
C LYS A 229 -2.69 -10.60 -6.16
N ASN A 230 -3.18 -11.06 -7.32
CA ASN A 230 -3.44 -10.19 -8.45
C ASN A 230 -4.53 -9.17 -8.10
N PHE A 231 -4.31 -7.91 -8.48
CA PHE A 231 -5.21 -6.81 -8.17
C PHE A 231 -5.23 -5.75 -9.27
N TRP A 232 -6.34 -5.02 -9.33
CA TRP A 232 -6.48 -3.78 -10.08
C TRP A 232 -6.39 -2.58 -9.13
N LEU A 233 -5.90 -1.47 -9.66
CA LEU A 233 -6.24 -0.15 -9.20
C LEU A 233 -7.37 0.37 -10.08
N GLU A 234 -8.49 0.69 -9.45
CA GLU A 234 -9.68 1.22 -10.09
C GLU A 234 -9.94 2.65 -9.61
N VAL A 235 -10.34 3.49 -10.54
CA VAL A 235 -10.73 4.87 -10.25
C VAL A 235 -12.02 4.86 -9.42
N PRO A 236 -12.09 5.61 -8.29
CA PRO A 236 -13.31 5.68 -7.50
C PRO A 236 -14.48 6.28 -8.29
N ASP A 237 -15.69 5.74 -8.12
CA ASP A 237 -16.89 6.18 -8.88
C ASP A 237 -17.26 7.65 -8.67
N ASP A 238 -16.95 8.19 -7.50
CA ASP A 238 -17.15 9.59 -7.15
C ASP A 238 -15.99 10.51 -7.58
N PHE A 239 -15.03 10.01 -8.35
CA PHE A 239 -13.90 10.81 -8.80
C PHE A 239 -14.34 11.87 -9.82
N ASN A 240 -14.12 13.14 -9.47
CA ASN A 240 -14.35 14.27 -10.34
C ASN A 240 -13.19 14.42 -11.35
N LYS A 241 -13.51 14.15 -12.62
CA LYS A 241 -12.58 14.17 -13.75
C LYS A 241 -11.87 15.51 -13.99
N SER A 242 -12.37 16.62 -13.43
CA SER A 242 -11.76 17.95 -13.53
C SER A 242 -10.78 18.27 -12.39
N ARG A 243 -10.48 17.29 -11.52
CA ARG A 243 -9.66 17.47 -10.31
C ARG A 243 -8.50 16.49 -10.26
N ILE A 244 -7.60 16.70 -9.30
CA ILE A 244 -6.57 15.71 -8.93
C ILE A 244 -6.96 15.01 -7.62
N GLY A 245 -7.14 13.70 -7.67
CA GLY A 245 -7.40 12.86 -6.51
C GLY A 245 -6.14 12.68 -5.66
N VAL A 246 -6.24 12.98 -4.37
CA VAL A 246 -5.13 12.86 -3.41
C VAL A 246 -5.61 12.37 -2.04
N THR A 247 -4.70 11.81 -1.25
CA THR A 247 -4.97 11.46 0.15
C THR A 247 -4.86 12.69 1.05
N ARG A 248 -5.85 12.95 1.90
CA ARG A 248 -5.73 13.91 3.01
C ARG A 248 -5.20 13.20 4.25
N VAL A 249 -3.97 13.51 4.64
CA VAL A 249 -3.30 12.84 5.77
C VAL A 249 -3.62 13.53 7.08
N TYR A 250 -3.71 14.86 7.08
CA TYR A 250 -4.02 15.65 8.27
C TYR A 250 -5.08 16.70 7.96
N HIS A 251 -5.76 17.18 9.00
CA HIS A 251 -6.53 18.42 8.90
C HIS A 251 -5.58 19.61 8.72
N SER A 252 -6.03 20.60 7.94
CA SER A 252 -5.25 21.79 7.62
C SER A 252 -6.08 23.07 7.82
N ASP A 253 -5.40 24.16 8.18
CA ASP A 253 -5.98 25.50 8.22
C ASP A 253 -5.50 26.28 6.99
N LEU A 254 -6.22 26.09 5.88
CA LEU A 254 -5.97 26.78 4.60
C LEU A 254 -6.29 28.28 4.68
N GLU A 255 -7.06 28.72 5.67
CA GLU A 255 -7.52 30.10 5.79
C GLU A 255 -6.46 31.00 6.43
N ARG A 256 -5.81 30.54 7.50
CA ARG A 256 -4.92 31.37 8.32
C ARG A 256 -3.44 31.05 8.14
N THR A 257 -3.09 29.84 7.70
CA THR A 257 -1.69 29.43 7.63
C THR A 257 -1.01 29.99 6.38
N SER A 258 0.10 30.72 6.55
CA SER A 258 0.88 31.23 5.41
C SER A 258 1.69 30.13 4.71
N ALA A 259 1.92 30.30 3.40
CA ALA A 259 2.83 29.45 2.63
C ALA A 259 4.23 29.34 3.25
N ARG A 260 4.77 30.47 3.75
CA ARG A 260 6.08 30.50 4.42
C ARG A 260 6.08 29.62 5.67
N THR A 261 5.04 29.69 6.49
CA THR A 261 4.90 28.85 7.69
C THR A 261 4.85 27.37 7.33
N ILE A 262 4.05 27.01 6.31
CA ILE A 262 3.91 25.62 5.84
C ILE A 262 5.26 25.06 5.39
N ILE A 263 5.96 25.79 4.52
CA ILE A 263 7.23 25.36 3.92
C ILE A 263 8.32 25.25 4.99
N LEU A 264 8.48 26.25 5.86
CA LEU A 264 9.55 26.27 6.86
C LEU A 264 9.30 25.32 8.04
N ARG A 265 8.05 25.17 8.49
CA ARG A 265 7.68 24.30 9.61
C ARG A 265 7.36 22.86 9.20
N ASN A 266 7.50 22.52 7.91
CA ASN A 266 7.28 21.17 7.39
C ASN A 266 5.88 20.63 7.68
N LEU A 267 4.86 21.48 7.56
CA LEU A 267 3.47 21.11 7.84
C LEU A 267 2.93 20.23 6.69
N ASN A 268 2.11 19.26 7.03
CA ASN A 268 1.51 18.34 6.06
C ASN A 268 -0.02 18.51 6.03
N TRP A 269 -0.58 18.36 4.83
CA TRP A 269 -2.03 18.32 4.62
C TRP A 269 -2.38 17.10 3.75
N ILE A 270 -1.75 17.02 2.58
CA ILE A 270 -1.95 15.94 1.63
C ILE A 270 -0.73 15.02 1.51
N GLY A 271 -1.00 13.75 1.24
CA GLY A 271 -0.01 12.71 1.03
C GLY A 271 0.47 12.71 -0.41
N GLY A 272 1.78 12.62 -0.58
CA GLY A 272 2.45 12.67 -1.89
C GLY A 272 2.60 11.34 -2.62
N GLY A 273 1.95 10.29 -2.13
CA GLY A 273 2.19 8.93 -2.61
C GLY A 273 1.33 8.52 -3.81
N VAL A 274 0.18 9.18 -4.02
CA VAL A 274 -0.72 8.99 -5.17
C VAL A 274 -1.24 10.34 -5.65
N PHE A 275 -1.28 10.52 -6.97
CA PHE A 275 -1.97 11.63 -7.65
C PHE A 275 -2.78 11.04 -8.79
N LEU A 276 -4.10 11.12 -8.74
CA LEU A 276 -5.02 10.55 -9.74
C LEU A 276 -5.65 11.65 -10.58
N GLY A 277 -5.71 11.49 -11.91
CA GLY A 277 -6.35 12.47 -12.78
C GLY A 277 -6.60 11.98 -14.19
N THR A 278 -7.38 12.77 -14.93
CA THR A 278 -7.44 12.68 -16.40
C THR A 278 -6.16 13.26 -17.01
N PRO A 279 -5.79 12.90 -18.25
CA PRO A 279 -4.63 13.47 -18.92
C PRO A 279 -4.63 15.01 -18.92
N GLU A 280 -5.78 15.61 -19.21
CA GLU A 280 -5.96 17.06 -19.31
C GLU A 280 -5.81 17.76 -17.95
N ALA A 281 -6.42 17.18 -16.89
CA ALA A 281 -6.29 17.70 -15.53
C ALA A 281 -4.85 17.58 -15.02
N ILE A 282 -4.18 16.45 -15.27
CA ILE A 282 -2.77 16.22 -14.91
C ILE A 282 -1.85 17.24 -15.57
N SER A 283 -2.02 17.47 -16.88
CA SER A 283 -1.19 18.41 -17.61
C SER A 283 -1.36 19.85 -17.12
N SER A 284 -2.61 20.26 -16.90
CA SER A 284 -2.91 21.59 -16.37
C SER A 284 -2.38 21.77 -14.95
N PHE A 285 -2.54 20.74 -14.12
CA PHE A 285 -2.05 20.73 -12.73
C PHE A 285 -0.52 20.77 -12.66
N HIS A 286 0.19 20.02 -13.52
CA HIS A 286 1.65 20.07 -13.59
C HIS A 286 2.16 21.48 -13.87
N ASP A 287 1.57 22.18 -14.84
CA ASP A 287 2.01 23.53 -15.21
C ASP A 287 1.76 24.54 -14.09
N GLN A 288 0.59 24.45 -13.42
CA GLN A 288 0.28 25.21 -12.21
C GLN A 288 1.28 24.92 -11.08
N TYR A 289 1.53 23.64 -10.81
CA TYR A 289 2.44 23.18 -9.76
C TYR A 289 3.87 23.66 -9.99
N LYS A 290 4.38 23.52 -11.23
CA LYS A 290 5.72 23.97 -11.62
C LYS A 290 5.88 25.48 -11.42
N LYS A 291 4.86 26.28 -11.78
CA LYS A 291 4.85 27.73 -11.52
C LYS A 291 4.96 28.03 -10.02
N ALA A 292 4.26 27.28 -9.16
CA ALA A 292 4.36 27.42 -7.71
C ALA A 292 5.76 27.07 -7.18
N VAL A 293 6.35 25.95 -7.62
CA VAL A 293 7.72 25.56 -7.23
C VAL A 293 8.73 26.65 -7.60
N MET A 294 8.71 27.12 -8.86
CA MET A 294 9.65 28.16 -9.32
C MET A 294 9.46 29.48 -8.57
N ARG A 295 8.22 29.82 -8.21
CA ARG A 295 7.91 31.01 -7.42
C ARG A 295 8.54 30.94 -6.03
N TYR A 296 8.31 29.87 -5.27
CA TYR A 296 8.89 29.73 -3.93
C TYR A 296 10.42 29.64 -3.98
N LEU A 297 10.97 28.95 -4.99
CA LEU A 297 12.41 28.91 -5.25
C LEU A 297 13.00 30.33 -5.40
N ASN A 298 12.34 31.20 -6.16
CA ASN A 298 12.77 32.59 -6.35
C ASN A 298 12.58 33.46 -5.10
N GLN A 299 11.68 33.08 -4.18
CA GLN A 299 11.53 33.73 -2.87
C GLN A 299 12.52 33.22 -1.82
N GLY A 300 13.41 32.29 -2.18
CA GLY A 300 14.41 31.74 -1.26
C GLY A 300 13.83 30.79 -0.21
N ILE A 301 12.65 30.19 -0.47
CA ILE A 301 12.05 29.17 0.39
C ILE A 301 11.73 27.92 -0.45
N MET A 302 12.08 26.75 0.06
CA MET A 302 11.84 25.48 -0.62
C MET A 302 11.65 24.32 0.36
N ASN A 303 10.81 23.37 -0.01
CA ASN A 303 10.60 22.10 0.67
C ASN A 303 10.03 21.09 -0.36
N VAL A 304 9.78 19.85 0.04
CA VAL A 304 9.32 18.77 -0.83
C VAL A 304 7.91 19.01 -1.37
N GLU A 305 7.51 18.15 -2.29
CA GLU A 305 6.26 18.28 -3.05
C GLU A 305 5.01 18.49 -2.18
N GLN A 306 4.89 17.80 -1.05
CA GLN A 306 3.76 17.89 -0.12
C GLN A 306 3.55 19.31 0.47
N GLN A 307 4.64 19.98 0.85
CA GLN A 307 4.56 21.33 1.42
C GLN A 307 4.23 22.38 0.35
N ILE A 308 4.77 22.22 -0.86
CA ILE A 308 4.45 23.11 -1.97
C ILE A 308 2.98 22.98 -2.34
N LEU A 309 2.46 21.75 -2.36
CA LEU A 309 1.04 21.49 -2.57
C LEU A 309 0.20 22.17 -1.50
N TYR A 310 0.51 21.99 -0.22
CA TYR A 310 -0.25 22.66 0.85
C TYR A 310 -0.19 24.20 0.74
N ALA A 311 1.00 24.75 0.51
CA ALA A 311 1.18 26.20 0.37
C ALA A 311 0.31 26.81 -0.74
N MET A 312 0.28 26.17 -1.91
CA MET A 312 -0.49 26.60 -3.09
C MET A 312 -1.98 26.81 -2.82
N TYR A 313 -2.57 26.00 -1.94
CA TYR A 313 -4.02 26.01 -1.68
C TYR A 313 -4.44 26.90 -0.51
N THR A 314 -3.51 27.62 0.12
CA THR A 314 -3.87 28.59 1.16
C THR A 314 -4.64 29.77 0.57
N LYS A 315 -5.59 30.33 1.32
CA LYS A 315 -6.39 31.48 0.88
C LYS A 315 -5.54 32.66 0.42
N GLN A 316 -4.47 32.95 1.15
CA GLN A 316 -3.53 34.02 0.81
C GLN A 316 -2.88 33.79 -0.56
N GLU A 317 -2.41 32.56 -0.82
CA GLU A 317 -1.76 32.25 -2.09
C GLU A 317 -2.76 32.22 -3.24
N ARG A 318 -3.96 31.66 -3.06
CA ARG A 318 -4.99 31.60 -4.09
C ARG A 318 -5.50 32.97 -4.51
N HIS A 319 -5.57 33.92 -3.58
CA HIS A 319 -5.93 35.30 -3.91
C HIS A 319 -4.88 35.96 -4.80
N LYS A 320 -3.59 35.66 -4.59
CA LYS A 320 -2.49 36.27 -5.35
C LYS A 320 -2.15 35.52 -6.64
N TYR A 321 -2.31 34.21 -6.63
CA TYR A 321 -2.00 33.30 -7.72
C TYR A 321 -3.17 32.33 -7.87
N PRO A 322 -4.19 32.70 -8.67
CA PRO A 322 -5.32 31.84 -8.95
C PRO A 322 -4.86 30.47 -9.46
N ILE A 323 -5.63 29.44 -9.10
CA ILE A 323 -5.42 28.06 -9.51
C ILE A 323 -6.61 27.57 -10.30
N ASP A 324 -6.35 26.76 -11.32
CA ASP A 324 -7.37 26.30 -12.28
C ASP A 324 -7.81 24.86 -11.98
N ILE A 325 -6.90 24.05 -11.43
CA ILE A 325 -7.17 22.65 -11.07
C ILE A 325 -7.22 22.53 -9.55
N GLU A 326 -8.34 22.02 -9.05
CA GLU A 326 -8.55 21.68 -7.64
C GLU A 326 -8.11 20.25 -7.31
N VAL A 327 -7.87 20.01 -6.02
CA VAL A 327 -7.75 18.65 -5.48
C VAL A 327 -9.09 18.08 -5.03
N GLN A 328 -9.27 16.77 -5.18
CA GLN A 328 -10.30 15.98 -4.51
C GLN A 328 -9.64 15.17 -3.40
N LEU A 329 -10.11 15.40 -2.17
CA LEU A 329 -9.53 14.84 -0.96
C LEU A 329 -10.20 13.53 -0.59
N TYR A 330 -9.40 12.47 -0.47
CA TYR A 330 -9.83 11.20 0.11
C TYR A 330 -9.35 11.12 1.55
N VAL A 331 -10.28 11.02 2.50
CA VAL A 331 -9.98 11.10 3.93
C VAL A 331 -9.99 9.70 4.54
N PRO A 332 -8.91 9.29 5.24
CA PRO A 332 -8.86 8.01 5.95
C PRO A 332 -10.06 7.79 6.86
N GLY A 333 -10.63 6.59 6.81
CA GLY A 333 -11.79 6.18 7.61
C GLY A 333 -13.15 6.47 6.98
N GLN A 334 -13.23 7.15 5.82
CA GLN A 334 -14.50 7.33 5.11
C GLN A 334 -14.98 6.08 4.36
N ARG A 335 -14.07 5.18 4.01
CA ARG A 335 -14.31 3.93 3.30
C ARG A 335 -13.49 2.83 3.95
N GLN A 336 -14.03 1.63 3.93
CA GLN A 336 -13.30 0.46 4.36
C GLN A 336 -12.21 0.11 3.34
N VAL A 337 -11.02 -0.17 3.84
CA VAL A 337 -9.84 -0.48 3.03
C VAL A 337 -9.03 -1.56 3.75
N ILE A 338 -8.34 -2.40 2.98
CA ILE A 338 -7.55 -3.50 3.53
C ILE A 338 -6.34 -3.05 4.37
N ASN A 339 -5.98 -1.76 4.29
CA ASN A 339 -4.88 -1.18 5.03
C ASN A 339 -5.25 0.23 5.49
N THR A 340 -5.13 0.46 6.79
CA THR A 340 -5.58 1.68 7.47
C THR A 340 -4.49 2.75 7.59
N ASN A 341 -3.33 2.57 6.95
CA ASN A 341 -2.25 3.55 6.97
C ASN A 341 -2.73 4.85 6.30
N PRO A 342 -2.82 5.97 7.04
CA PRO A 342 -3.44 7.19 6.53
C PRO A 342 -2.65 7.84 5.40
N TRP A 343 -1.37 7.52 5.23
CA TRP A 343 -0.54 8.02 4.13
C TRP A 343 -0.84 7.35 2.79
N PHE A 344 -1.52 6.20 2.83
CA PHE A 344 -1.72 5.32 1.68
C PHE A 344 -3.17 5.13 1.27
N TYR A 345 -4.04 5.93 1.87
CA TYR A 345 -5.46 5.67 1.86
C TYR A 345 -6.06 5.65 0.44
N LEU A 346 -5.79 6.65 -0.42
CA LEU A 346 -6.36 6.68 -1.77
C LEU A 346 -5.96 5.44 -2.59
N GLY A 347 -4.70 5.01 -2.57
CA GLY A 347 -4.31 3.82 -3.32
C GLY A 347 -4.98 2.54 -2.81
N TYR A 348 -5.30 2.44 -1.51
CA TYR A 348 -6.11 1.34 -0.99
C TYR A 348 -7.61 1.49 -1.23
N VAL A 349 -8.13 2.71 -1.36
CA VAL A 349 -9.49 2.95 -1.87
C VAL A 349 -9.61 2.49 -3.33
N MET A 350 -8.54 2.60 -4.12
CA MET A 350 -8.47 2.14 -5.51
C MET A 350 -8.22 0.63 -5.63
N TYR A 351 -7.73 -0.04 -4.59
CA TYR A 351 -7.27 -1.43 -4.65
C TYR A 351 -8.43 -2.44 -4.74
N ARG A 352 -8.39 -3.33 -5.74
CA ARG A 352 -9.40 -4.39 -5.97
C ARG A 352 -8.73 -5.72 -6.30
N GLU A 353 -8.89 -6.75 -5.46
CA GLU A 353 -8.36 -8.09 -5.76
C GLU A 353 -9.24 -8.84 -6.78
N VAL A 354 -8.60 -9.49 -7.74
CA VAL A 354 -9.27 -10.15 -8.87
C VAL A 354 -10.17 -11.33 -8.44
N ALA A 355 -9.82 -12.03 -7.35
CA ALA A 355 -10.50 -13.26 -6.92
C ALA A 355 -11.91 -13.04 -6.34
N ILE A 356 -12.21 -11.82 -5.88
CA ILE A 356 -13.49 -11.46 -5.27
C ILE A 356 -14.44 -10.94 -6.36
N TRP A 357 -13.90 -10.11 -7.26
CA TRP A 357 -14.65 -9.47 -8.33
C TRP A 357 -15.23 -10.47 -9.33
N ALA A 358 -14.42 -11.40 -9.86
CA ALA A 358 -14.90 -12.39 -10.83
C ALA A 358 -15.98 -13.33 -10.24
N TYR A 359 -15.97 -13.53 -8.93
CA TYR A 359 -17.02 -14.27 -8.25
C TYR A 359 -18.30 -13.44 -8.08
N CYS A 360 -18.18 -12.19 -7.65
CA CYS A 360 -19.33 -11.31 -7.46
C CYS A 360 -20.01 -10.90 -8.77
N GLU A 361 -19.25 -10.75 -9.87
CA GLU A 361 -19.82 -10.57 -11.21
C GLU A 361 -20.62 -11.80 -11.66
N ALA A 362 -20.14 -12.99 -11.34
CA ALA A 362 -20.82 -14.24 -11.66
C ALA A 362 -22.00 -14.52 -10.72
N ASN A 363 -22.01 -13.96 -9.51
CA ASN A 363 -22.99 -14.23 -8.46
C ASN A 363 -23.43 -12.94 -7.73
N PRO A 364 -24.16 -12.04 -8.42
CA PRO A 364 -24.65 -10.80 -7.82
C PRO A 364 -25.64 -11.08 -6.68
N GLY A 365 -25.47 -10.40 -5.54
CA GLY A 365 -26.28 -10.58 -4.33
C GLY A 365 -25.85 -11.73 -3.40
N GLU A 366 -24.80 -12.48 -3.75
CA GLU A 366 -24.28 -13.57 -2.91
C GLU A 366 -23.27 -13.07 -1.86
N ILE A 367 -23.23 -13.70 -0.67
CA ILE A 367 -22.22 -13.42 0.35
C ILE A 367 -21.18 -14.54 0.37
N LYS A 368 -19.93 -14.23 0.03
CA LYS A 368 -18.80 -15.19 0.02
C LYS A 368 -17.88 -14.99 1.21
N ALA A 369 -17.46 -16.06 1.87
CA ALA A 369 -16.45 -15.93 2.91
C ALA A 369 -15.07 -15.57 2.37
N ASN A 370 -14.33 -14.81 3.16
CA ASN A 370 -12.96 -14.47 2.84
C ASN A 370 -12.04 -15.71 2.97
N PRO A 371 -11.38 -16.13 1.87
CA PRO A 371 -10.57 -17.35 1.83
C PRO A 371 -9.26 -17.24 2.62
N VAL A 372 -8.95 -16.05 3.17
CA VAL A 372 -7.74 -15.76 3.95
C VAL A 372 -8.07 -15.37 5.39
N ASN A 373 -9.26 -14.82 5.65
CA ASN A 373 -9.72 -14.46 6.99
C ASN A 373 -11.17 -14.92 7.18
N CYS A 374 -11.36 -16.04 7.87
CA CYS A 374 -12.67 -16.63 8.10
C CYS A 374 -13.66 -15.71 8.85
N ALA A 375 -13.18 -14.69 9.58
CA ALA A 375 -14.00 -13.69 10.25
C ALA A 375 -14.59 -12.62 9.30
N GLN A 376 -14.26 -12.65 8.01
CA GLN A 376 -14.67 -11.67 7.01
C GLN A 376 -15.47 -12.30 5.87
N TYR A 377 -16.36 -11.50 5.27
CA TYR A 377 -17.17 -11.89 4.14
C TYR A 377 -17.18 -10.77 3.08
N PHE A 378 -17.38 -11.17 1.83
CA PHE A 378 -17.62 -10.32 0.68
C PHE A 378 -19.10 -10.37 0.37
N ASP A 379 -19.79 -9.23 0.39
CA ASP A 379 -21.18 -9.11 -0.08
C ASP A 379 -21.17 -8.64 -1.54
N CYS A 380 -21.72 -9.45 -2.44
CA CYS A 380 -21.80 -9.16 -3.87
C CYS A 380 -23.08 -8.38 -4.24
N GLY A 381 -23.82 -7.84 -3.27
CA GLY A 381 -25.08 -7.10 -3.46
C GLY A 381 -24.97 -5.57 -3.52
N GLU A 382 -23.89 -4.96 -2.99
CA GLU A 382 -23.68 -3.51 -3.06
C GLU A 382 -22.28 -3.18 -3.60
N GLU A 383 -22.20 -2.36 -4.67
CA GLU A 383 -20.96 -1.97 -5.37
C GLU A 383 -19.90 -1.30 -4.48
N SER A 384 -20.24 -0.92 -3.24
CA SER A 384 -19.39 -0.09 -2.38
C SER A 384 -18.79 -0.76 -1.14
N ASP A 385 -19.12 -2.00 -0.78
CA ASP A 385 -18.77 -2.54 0.55
C ASP A 385 -18.32 -4.02 0.54
N TYR A 386 -17.27 -4.32 -0.23
CA TYR A 386 -16.75 -5.69 -0.37
C TYR A 386 -16.13 -6.30 0.89
N LEU A 387 -16.01 -5.59 2.02
CA LEU A 387 -15.39 -6.14 3.22
C LEU A 387 -16.26 -5.80 4.42
N GLN A 388 -17.15 -6.74 4.78
CA GLN A 388 -17.92 -6.61 6.01
C GLN A 388 -17.37 -7.58 7.07
N ASN A 389 -17.11 -7.03 8.26
CA ASN A 389 -16.74 -7.80 9.45
C ASN A 389 -17.96 -8.45 10.14
N ARG A 390 -19.17 -8.25 9.62
CA ARG A 390 -20.42 -8.76 10.21
C ARG A 390 -21.31 -9.36 9.13
N CYS A 391 -21.82 -10.55 9.43
CA CYS A 391 -22.88 -11.19 8.68
C CYS A 391 -24.22 -10.50 9.02
N PRO A 392 -24.99 -9.97 8.05
CA PRO A 392 -26.28 -9.34 8.33
C PRO A 392 -27.25 -10.35 8.96
N PRO A 393 -27.89 -10.05 10.11
CA PRO A 393 -28.78 -11.00 10.80
C PRO A 393 -30.00 -11.42 9.98
N SER A 394 -30.32 -10.70 8.91
CA SER A 394 -31.45 -10.96 8.01
C SER A 394 -31.15 -11.96 6.89
N ASN A 395 -29.90 -12.39 6.69
CA ASN A 395 -29.52 -13.22 5.54
C ASN A 395 -29.29 -14.69 5.94
N SER A 396 -30.25 -15.57 5.62
CA SER A 396 -30.22 -17.00 5.95
C SER A 396 -29.18 -17.83 5.20
N THR A 397 -28.55 -17.29 4.15
CA THR A 397 -27.43 -17.94 3.44
C THR A 397 -26.07 -17.60 4.02
N CYS A 398 -25.99 -16.57 4.85
CA CYS A 398 -24.77 -16.17 5.53
C CYS A 398 -24.63 -16.96 6.85
N LYS A 399 -23.79 -17.99 6.82
CA LYS A 399 -23.46 -18.82 7.99
C LYS A 399 -22.34 -18.16 8.80
N PRO A 400 -22.50 -17.94 10.13
CA PRO A 400 -21.47 -17.42 11.01
C PRO A 400 -20.16 -18.20 10.91
N CYS A 401 -19.03 -17.61 11.30
CA CYS A 401 -17.71 -18.26 11.17
C CYS A 401 -17.63 -19.59 11.96
N SER A 402 -18.34 -19.65 13.10
CA SER A 402 -18.56 -20.87 13.90
C SER A 402 -19.13 -22.02 13.06
N GLU A 403 -19.94 -21.66 12.06
CA GLU A 403 -20.45 -22.36 10.87
C GLU A 403 -19.71 -23.55 10.21
N ARG A 404 -18.38 -23.56 10.28
CA ARG A 404 -17.56 -24.26 9.27
C ARG A 404 -16.38 -24.99 9.90
N HIS A 405 -16.56 -26.30 10.12
CA HIS A 405 -15.44 -27.22 10.16
C HIS A 405 -14.72 -27.18 8.80
N PHE A 406 -13.43 -26.88 8.80
CA PHE A 406 -12.60 -26.84 7.59
C PHE A 406 -12.51 -28.23 6.98
N ASP A 407 -13.31 -28.50 5.95
CA ASP A 407 -13.05 -29.56 4.99
C ASP A 407 -12.31 -28.99 3.78
N CYS A 408 -10.98 -29.03 3.83
CA CYS A 408 -10.12 -28.65 2.70
C CYS A 408 -10.15 -29.68 1.55
N SER A 409 -10.86 -30.81 1.67
CA SER A 409 -10.84 -31.86 0.66
C SER A 409 -11.64 -31.52 -0.62
N ASN A 410 -12.45 -30.46 -0.57
CA ASN A 410 -13.29 -30.02 -1.71
C ASN A 410 -12.83 -28.73 -2.40
N LEU A 411 -11.59 -28.28 -2.15
CA LEU A 411 -10.95 -27.30 -3.04
C LEU A 411 -10.56 -28.01 -4.33
N VAL A 412 -11.54 -28.21 -5.23
CA VAL A 412 -11.30 -28.71 -6.57
C VAL A 412 -10.44 -27.69 -7.31
N ASP A 413 -9.34 -28.22 -7.83
CA ASP A 413 -8.30 -27.57 -8.60
C ASP A 413 -8.85 -26.68 -9.72
N GLY A 414 -8.40 -25.42 -9.72
CA GLY A 414 -8.33 -24.61 -10.92
C GLY A 414 -6.87 -24.23 -11.16
N LEU A 415 -6.29 -24.81 -12.22
CA LEU A 415 -5.02 -24.44 -12.89
C LEU A 415 -3.77 -25.27 -12.53
N HIS A 416 -3.67 -26.45 -13.15
CA HIS A 416 -2.38 -27.06 -13.51
C HIS A 416 -1.67 -26.25 -14.61
N PRO A 417 -0.34 -26.07 -14.55
CA PRO A 417 0.53 -26.08 -15.72
C PRO A 417 1.04 -27.51 -15.91
N THR A 418 0.59 -28.18 -16.98
CA THR A 418 1.24 -29.39 -17.46
C THR A 418 2.60 -29.02 -18.03
N ASN A 419 3.69 -29.52 -17.44
CA ASN A 419 4.74 -30.18 -18.22
C ASN A 419 5.65 -31.03 -17.33
N SER A 420 5.77 -32.27 -17.79
CA SER A 420 6.67 -33.33 -17.37
C SER A 420 8.14 -32.95 -17.58
N ASP A 421 8.96 -33.19 -16.55
CA ASP A 421 10.29 -33.81 -16.57
C ASP A 421 11.22 -33.17 -15.54
N ALA A 422 11.54 -33.94 -14.49
CA ALA A 422 12.91 -34.13 -13.99
C ALA A 422 12.90 -35.16 -12.84
N THR A 423 13.64 -36.23 -13.07
CA THR A 423 13.82 -37.43 -12.26
C THR A 423 14.71 -37.23 -11.02
N ARG A 424 14.37 -37.95 -9.93
CA ARG A 424 15.21 -38.59 -8.88
C ARG A 424 16.51 -37.89 -8.41
N ASP A 425 16.60 -37.53 -7.12
CA ASP A 425 17.25 -38.39 -6.11
C ASP A 425 17.13 -37.83 -4.67
N SER A 426 17.15 -38.77 -3.74
CA SER A 426 16.74 -38.67 -2.33
C SER A 426 17.79 -38.05 -1.41
N PHE A 427 17.45 -36.93 -0.75
CA PHE A 427 18.00 -36.54 0.55
C PHE A 427 16.91 -35.90 1.41
N VAL A 428 16.64 -36.50 2.58
CA VAL A 428 15.63 -36.05 3.55
C VAL A 428 16.20 -34.85 4.33
N MET A 429 15.99 -33.66 3.77
CA MET A 429 15.88 -32.39 4.48
C MET A 429 14.89 -31.56 3.66
N PHE A 430 13.76 -31.15 4.24
CA PHE A 430 12.77 -30.33 3.52
C PHE A 430 13.45 -29.07 2.96
N PRO A 431 13.68 -28.98 1.63
CA PRO A 431 14.36 -27.84 1.04
C PRO A 431 13.41 -26.66 1.00
N ARG A 432 13.95 -25.44 1.12
CA ARG A 432 13.31 -24.12 0.93
C ARG A 432 12.56 -23.91 -0.41
N HIS A 433 12.33 -24.96 -1.19
CA HIS A 433 11.67 -24.92 -2.49
C HIS A 433 10.25 -25.50 -2.51
N ILE A 434 9.69 -25.92 -1.36
CA ILE A 434 8.27 -26.26 -1.24
C ILE A 434 7.57 -25.22 -0.34
N ALA A 435 7.69 -23.94 -0.71
CA ALA A 435 6.73 -22.92 -0.28
C ALA A 435 5.60 -22.75 -1.31
N THR A 436 5.62 -23.54 -2.39
CA THR A 436 4.71 -23.43 -3.54
C THR A 436 3.59 -24.49 -3.53
N GLU A 437 3.59 -25.44 -2.60
CA GLU A 437 2.44 -26.32 -2.34
C GLU A 437 1.94 -26.08 -0.93
N LYS A 438 0.70 -25.56 -0.79
CA LYS A 438 0.02 -25.50 0.51
C LYS A 438 -0.09 -26.92 1.07
N CYS A 439 0.20 -27.13 2.35
CA CYS A 439 -0.10 -28.40 3.01
C CYS A 439 -1.62 -28.63 2.95
N ARG A 440 -2.03 -29.69 2.24
CA ARG A 440 -3.39 -30.21 2.24
C ARG A 440 -3.54 -31.22 3.39
N GLU A 441 -4.74 -31.35 3.95
CA GLU A 441 -5.01 -32.18 5.14
C GLU A 441 -4.69 -33.68 4.91
N ASP A 442 -4.85 -34.15 3.68
CA ASP A 442 -4.46 -35.50 3.23
C ASP A 442 -2.95 -35.75 3.33
N MET A 443 -2.12 -34.75 3.02
CA MET A 443 -0.66 -34.84 3.17
C MET A 443 -0.26 -34.92 4.65
N VAL A 444 -0.93 -34.16 5.52
CA VAL A 444 -0.70 -34.21 6.98
C VAL A 444 -1.14 -35.56 7.54
N LYS A 445 -2.31 -36.07 7.16
CA LYS A 445 -2.79 -37.39 7.58
C LYS A 445 -1.85 -38.51 7.17
N LYS A 446 -1.36 -38.47 5.93
CA LYS A 446 -0.37 -39.44 5.44
C LYS A 446 0.92 -39.36 6.25
N HIS A 447 1.45 -38.15 6.47
CA HIS A 447 2.66 -37.94 7.28
C HIS A 447 2.48 -38.43 8.72
N CYS A 448 1.37 -38.10 9.36
CA CYS A 448 1.09 -38.52 10.74
C CYS A 448 0.87 -40.03 10.87
N THR A 449 0.41 -40.70 9.80
CA THR A 449 0.35 -42.17 9.76
C THR A 449 1.74 -42.79 9.72
N GLU A 450 2.65 -42.20 8.94
CA GLU A 450 4.05 -42.66 8.82
C GLU A 450 4.89 -42.27 10.05
N LYS A 451 4.58 -41.14 10.69
CA LYS A 451 5.33 -40.55 11.81
C LYS A 451 4.38 -40.04 12.92
N PRO A 452 3.85 -40.94 13.76
CA PRO A 452 2.78 -40.62 14.73
C PRO A 452 3.21 -39.75 15.92
N LYS A 453 4.50 -39.42 16.03
CA LYS A 453 5.03 -38.58 17.13
C LYS A 453 5.50 -37.20 16.67
N ASP A 454 5.41 -36.92 15.38
CA ASP A 454 5.88 -35.65 14.83
C ASP A 454 4.96 -34.49 15.23
N ILE A 455 5.60 -33.33 15.37
CA ILE A 455 4.93 -32.04 15.41
C ILE A 455 5.38 -31.30 14.16
N LEU A 456 4.47 -30.62 13.48
CA LEU A 456 4.78 -29.88 12.26
C LEU A 456 4.27 -28.44 12.40
N PRO A 457 5.05 -27.41 12.02
CA PRO A 457 4.51 -26.06 11.98
C PRO A 457 3.46 -25.92 10.88
N HIS A 458 2.41 -25.13 11.11
CA HIS A 458 1.48 -24.79 10.03
C HIS A 458 2.22 -23.91 9.00
N PRO A 459 2.09 -24.17 7.69
CA PRO A 459 2.88 -23.47 6.66
C PRO A 459 2.53 -21.98 6.52
N LEU A 460 1.33 -21.58 6.94
CA LEU A 460 0.80 -20.23 6.73
C LEU A 460 0.39 -19.50 8.00
N GLN A 461 0.30 -20.17 9.15
CA GLN A 461 -0.32 -19.63 10.37
C GLN A 461 0.65 -19.79 11.52
N CYS A 462 1.13 -18.67 12.06
CA CYS A 462 2.21 -18.69 13.04
C CYS A 462 1.75 -19.20 14.40
N ALA A 463 0.47 -19.01 14.74
CA ALA A 463 -0.13 -19.57 15.94
C ALA A 463 -0.49 -21.05 15.82
N GLN A 464 -0.39 -21.66 14.62
CA GLN A 464 -0.91 -23.01 14.39
C GLN A 464 0.19 -24.02 14.07
N TYR A 465 -0.10 -25.27 14.37
CA TYR A 465 0.79 -26.41 14.16
C TYR A 465 -0.04 -27.69 14.05
N TYR A 466 0.54 -28.75 13.51
CA TYR A 466 -0.04 -30.09 13.50
C TYR A 466 0.64 -30.95 14.55
N ASP A 467 -0.14 -31.69 15.32
CA ASP A 467 0.34 -32.64 16.31
C ASP A 467 -0.11 -34.05 15.94
N CYS A 468 0.80 -34.87 15.43
CA CYS A 468 0.46 -36.23 15.00
C CYS A 468 0.13 -37.16 16.18
N ARG A 469 0.44 -36.77 17.42
CA ARG A 469 0.18 -37.58 18.62
C ARG A 469 -1.28 -37.54 19.02
N GLN A 470 -2.02 -36.52 18.60
CA GLN A 470 -3.39 -36.29 18.98
C GLN A 470 -4.20 -35.91 17.72
N ALA A 471 -5.29 -36.62 17.46
CA ALA A 471 -6.32 -36.18 16.52
C ALA A 471 -7.52 -35.68 17.32
N ILE A 472 -8.10 -34.53 16.93
CA ILE A 472 -9.42 -34.09 17.40
C ILE A 472 -10.36 -34.25 16.22
N GLY A 473 -11.28 -35.21 16.31
CA GLY A 473 -12.01 -35.68 15.14
C GLY A 473 -11.05 -36.17 14.06
N ASP A 474 -11.20 -35.66 12.84
CA ASP A 474 -10.36 -36.01 11.69
C ASP A 474 -9.15 -35.08 11.48
N SER A 475 -8.86 -34.14 12.40
CA SER A 475 -7.78 -33.16 12.22
C SER A 475 -6.68 -33.21 13.28
N HIS A 476 -5.45 -33.09 12.79
CA HIS A 476 -4.24 -32.94 13.60
C HIS A 476 -3.90 -31.48 13.91
N LEU A 477 -4.67 -30.52 13.38
CA LEU A 477 -4.42 -29.09 13.56
C LEU A 477 -4.63 -28.68 15.02
N ARG A 478 -3.70 -27.87 15.53
CA ARG A 478 -3.69 -27.27 16.85
C ARG A 478 -3.33 -25.80 16.75
N GLU A 479 -3.77 -25.04 17.73
CA GLU A 479 -3.50 -23.61 17.84
C GLU A 479 -2.91 -23.31 19.21
N CYS A 480 -1.88 -22.46 19.24
CA CYS A 480 -1.28 -21.97 20.46
C CYS A 480 -2.28 -21.07 21.19
N ARG A 481 -2.21 -21.07 22.52
CA ARG A 481 -3.09 -20.23 23.33
C ARG A 481 -2.79 -18.75 23.10
N TYR A 482 -3.77 -17.93 22.76
CA TYR A 482 -3.56 -16.48 22.65
C TYR A 482 -2.89 -15.90 23.92
N PRO A 483 -1.85 -15.04 23.80
CA PRO A 483 -1.24 -14.52 22.57
C PRO A 483 0.02 -15.29 22.11
N GLN A 484 0.19 -16.56 22.47
CA GLN A 484 1.36 -17.38 22.11
C GLN A 484 1.38 -17.74 20.62
N LEU A 485 2.60 -17.96 20.11
CA LEU A 485 2.87 -18.35 18.73
C LEU A 485 3.71 -19.64 18.71
N PHE A 486 3.65 -20.41 17.63
CA PHE A 486 4.39 -21.66 17.50
C PHE A 486 5.81 -21.40 17.01
N ASP A 487 6.81 -21.71 17.83
CA ASP A 487 8.22 -21.56 17.50
C ASP A 487 8.75 -22.77 16.72
N ILE A 488 9.17 -22.56 15.47
CA ILE A 488 9.67 -23.64 14.62
C ILE A 488 11.04 -24.16 15.05
N THR A 489 11.77 -23.41 15.87
CA THR A 489 13.10 -23.81 16.34
C THR A 489 12.98 -24.85 17.45
N THR A 490 12.08 -24.61 18.41
CA THR A 490 11.86 -25.51 19.55
C THR A 490 10.67 -26.44 19.37
N MET A 491 9.87 -26.25 18.32
CA MET A 491 8.65 -27.02 18.04
C MET A 491 7.61 -26.93 19.18
N THR A 492 7.50 -25.75 19.79
CA THR A 492 6.61 -25.49 20.93
C THR A 492 5.94 -24.12 20.86
N CYS A 493 4.80 -23.96 21.54
CA CYS A 493 4.18 -22.65 21.71
C CYS A 493 4.97 -21.80 22.71
N LYS A 494 5.32 -20.59 22.30
CA LYS A 494 6.05 -19.60 23.11
C LYS A 494 5.35 -18.25 23.10
N ASN A 495 5.75 -17.36 24.00
CA ASN A 495 5.26 -15.98 24.00
C ASN A 495 5.55 -15.33 22.64
N PHE A 496 4.60 -14.57 22.10
CA PHE A 496 4.78 -13.89 20.81
C PHE A 496 6.01 -12.99 20.75
N SER A 497 6.49 -12.48 21.89
CA SER A 497 7.70 -11.67 21.96
C SER A 497 8.97 -12.43 21.55
N ASP A 498 8.93 -13.76 21.66
CA ASP A 498 10.09 -14.65 21.56
C ASP A 498 10.07 -15.50 20.27
N VAL A 499 9.03 -15.33 19.44
CA VAL A 499 8.81 -16.12 18.21
C VAL A 499 8.99 -15.25 16.99
N THR A 500 9.71 -15.75 15.99
CA THR A 500 9.80 -15.13 14.67
C THR A 500 8.97 -15.92 13.67
N CYS A 501 7.90 -15.31 13.15
CA CYS A 501 6.94 -16.00 12.27
C CYS A 501 7.46 -16.23 10.84
N GLY A 502 8.42 -15.44 10.37
CA GLY A 502 8.89 -15.50 8.98
C GLY A 502 7.76 -15.13 8.03
N ASP A 503 7.46 -16.04 7.10
CA ASP A 503 6.40 -15.87 6.09
C ASP A 503 5.01 -16.32 6.59
N ARG A 504 4.91 -16.92 7.80
CA ARG A 504 3.62 -17.33 8.39
C ARG A 504 2.87 -16.12 8.95
N LEU A 505 1.55 -16.08 8.76
CA LEU A 505 0.68 -15.04 9.30
C LEU A 505 0.79 -15.01 10.83
N GLU A 506 1.09 -13.83 11.37
CA GLU A 506 1.15 -13.59 12.80
C GLU A 506 -0.18 -12.99 13.29
N PRO A 507 -1.06 -13.77 13.95
CA PRO A 507 -2.30 -13.23 14.51
C PRO A 507 -2.02 -12.30 15.70
N GLN A 508 -2.72 -11.17 15.78
CA GLN A 508 -2.46 -10.10 16.77
C GLN A 508 -3.69 -9.79 17.63
N ALA A 509 -4.90 -9.82 17.09
CA ALA A 509 -6.11 -9.65 17.89
C ALA A 509 -6.48 -10.97 18.61
N PRO A 510 -7.16 -10.90 19.76
CA PRO A 510 -7.74 -12.09 20.39
C PRO A 510 -8.62 -12.88 19.42
N CYS A 511 -9.45 -12.21 18.62
CA CYS A 511 -10.37 -12.87 17.70
C CYS A 511 -9.72 -13.33 16.39
N ASP A 512 -8.41 -13.12 16.19
CA ASP A 512 -7.66 -13.81 15.13
C ASP A 512 -7.41 -15.29 15.47
N TYR A 513 -7.55 -15.68 16.75
CA TYR A 513 -7.38 -17.06 17.21
C TYR A 513 -8.73 -17.78 17.22
N LEU A 514 -8.79 -18.90 16.51
CA LEU A 514 -9.99 -19.73 16.38
C LEU A 514 -10.48 -20.24 17.75
N GLN A 515 -9.56 -20.54 18.67
CA GLN A 515 -9.90 -21.00 20.02
C GLN A 515 -10.73 -19.99 20.84
N ASN A 516 -10.78 -18.72 20.43
CA ASN A 516 -11.54 -17.68 21.13
C ASN A 516 -12.97 -17.51 20.59
N HIS A 517 -13.31 -18.21 19.51
CA HIS A 517 -14.61 -18.16 18.86
C HIS A 517 -15.60 -19.10 19.57
N CYS A 518 -16.90 -18.80 19.44
CA CYS A 518 -17.95 -19.67 19.95
C CYS A 518 -18.12 -20.90 19.06
N GLU A 519 -18.45 -22.04 19.65
CA GLU A 519 -18.86 -23.25 18.92
C GLU A 519 -20.23 -23.06 18.26
N GLN A 520 -20.54 -23.86 17.22
CA GLN A 520 -21.87 -23.80 16.58
C GLN A 520 -22.99 -24.11 17.56
N ASN A 521 -24.10 -23.39 17.46
CA ASN A 521 -25.35 -23.61 18.21
C ASN A 521 -25.27 -23.40 19.73
N SER A 522 -24.22 -22.76 20.25
CA SER A 522 -24.24 -22.30 21.64
C SER A 522 -25.18 -21.10 21.77
N ALA A 523 -26.43 -21.34 22.14
CA ALA A 523 -27.42 -20.28 22.35
C ALA A 523 -27.02 -19.24 23.42
N ASN A 524 -25.97 -19.52 24.20
CA ASN A 524 -25.50 -18.72 25.34
C ASN A 524 -24.03 -18.25 25.19
N CYS A 525 -23.49 -18.10 23.97
CA CYS A 525 -22.13 -17.58 23.78
C CYS A 525 -22.14 -16.25 23.02
N ASP A 526 -21.70 -15.19 23.68
CA ASP A 526 -21.56 -13.87 23.06
C ASP A 526 -20.46 -13.88 21.98
N PRO A 527 -20.61 -13.17 20.85
CA PRO A 527 -19.58 -13.07 19.82
C PRO A 527 -18.20 -12.67 20.36
N CYS A 528 -17.13 -13.16 19.72
CA CYS A 528 -15.76 -12.95 20.20
C CYS A 528 -15.42 -11.47 20.40
N GLU A 529 -15.76 -10.61 19.44
CA GLU A 529 -15.45 -9.17 19.47
C GLU A 529 -16.18 -8.42 20.61
N ASP A 530 -17.32 -8.95 21.06
CA ASP A 530 -18.08 -8.36 22.17
C ASP A 530 -17.49 -8.75 23.53
N ARG A 531 -16.79 -9.90 23.60
CA ARG A 531 -16.13 -10.40 24.81
C ARG A 531 -14.68 -9.96 24.92
N LEU A 532 -13.94 -9.98 23.82
CA LEU A 532 -12.49 -9.87 23.77
C LEU A 532 -12.05 -8.64 22.95
N PRO A 533 -11.70 -7.54 23.62
CA PRO A 533 -11.34 -6.29 22.94
C PRO A 533 -9.97 -6.38 22.24
N SER A 534 -9.83 -5.72 21.10
CA SER A 534 -8.59 -5.67 20.32
C SER A 534 -7.71 -4.47 20.66
N CYS A 535 -6.39 -4.69 20.66
CA CYS A 535 -5.35 -3.66 20.80
C CYS A 535 -4.69 -3.28 19.46
N ILE A 536 -5.20 -3.78 18.33
CA ILE A 536 -4.65 -3.43 17.03
C ILE A 536 -4.74 -1.91 16.82
N ASN A 537 -3.61 -1.29 16.45
CA ASN A 537 -3.44 0.15 16.27
C ASN A 537 -3.57 1.00 17.55
N LEU A 538 -3.65 0.38 18.73
CA LEU A 538 -3.55 1.07 20.01
C LEU A 538 -2.09 1.06 20.49
N PRO A 539 -1.60 2.15 21.08
CA PRO A 539 -0.25 2.18 21.63
C PRO A 539 -0.13 1.33 22.88
N ASP A 540 1.10 0.93 23.21
CA ASP A 540 1.39 0.11 24.38
C ASP A 540 0.93 0.75 25.70
N ASN A 541 0.65 -0.11 26.69
CA ASN A 541 0.06 0.15 28.00
C ASN A 541 -1.47 0.35 27.97
N ASN A 542 -2.00 1.10 28.93
CA ASN A 542 -3.43 1.18 29.21
C ASN A 542 -4.16 1.96 28.11
N ASN A 543 -5.26 1.40 27.64
CA ASN A 543 -6.17 2.02 26.69
C ASN A 543 -7.63 1.82 27.11
N PRO A 544 -8.55 2.69 26.66
CA PRO A 544 -9.96 2.56 26.96
C PRO A 544 -10.53 1.23 26.46
N TYR A 545 -11.40 0.60 27.25
CA TYR A 545 -12.13 -0.57 26.79
C TYR A 545 -13.12 -0.17 25.67
N PRO A 546 -13.04 -0.76 24.47
CA PRO A 546 -13.95 -0.45 23.35
C PRO A 546 -15.43 -0.64 23.72
N GLY A 547 -16.27 0.37 23.48
CA GLY A 547 -17.70 0.31 23.81
C GLY A 547 -18.05 0.49 25.30
N LYS A 548 -17.06 0.60 26.20
CA LYS A 548 -17.26 0.85 27.64
C LYS A 548 -16.50 2.09 28.12
N LEU A 549 -16.60 3.19 27.36
CA LEU A 549 -15.85 4.44 27.60
C LEU A 549 -16.17 5.11 28.96
N ASP A 550 -17.33 4.82 29.54
CA ASP A 550 -17.76 5.35 30.84
C ASP A 550 -17.79 4.25 31.93
N SER A 551 -16.75 3.42 32.00
CA SER A 551 -16.66 2.31 32.95
C SER A 551 -15.31 2.27 33.69
N GLU A 552 -15.19 1.37 34.66
CA GLU A 552 -13.95 1.03 35.35
C GLU A 552 -12.97 0.25 34.46
N TYR A 553 -13.43 -0.33 33.35
CA TYR A 553 -12.65 -1.27 32.54
C TYR A 553 -11.69 -0.57 31.58
N TYR A 554 -10.49 -1.13 31.47
CA TYR A 554 -9.49 -0.77 30.47
C TYR A 554 -8.75 -2.00 29.97
N ILE A 555 -8.04 -1.82 28.86
CA ILE A 555 -7.25 -2.88 28.23
C ILE A 555 -5.78 -2.50 28.26
N LYS A 556 -4.90 -3.46 28.50
CA LYS A 556 -3.47 -3.26 28.42
C LYS A 556 -2.97 -3.82 27.10
N CYS A 557 -2.33 -2.95 26.32
CA CYS A 557 -1.81 -3.28 25.00
C CYS A 557 -0.29 -3.47 25.07
N TYR A 558 0.23 -4.43 24.32
CA TYR A 558 1.66 -4.55 24.06
C TYR A 558 1.89 -5.11 22.66
N ARG A 559 2.56 -4.35 21.79
CA ARG A 559 2.81 -4.69 20.37
C ARG A 559 1.54 -5.16 19.65
N ASN A 560 0.50 -4.32 19.64
CA ASN A 560 -0.82 -4.56 19.04
C ASN A 560 -1.66 -5.68 19.68
N ARG A 561 -1.21 -6.31 20.77
CA ARG A 561 -1.95 -7.39 21.45
C ARG A 561 -2.57 -6.92 22.75
N THR A 562 -3.79 -7.37 23.01
CA THR A 562 -4.46 -7.26 24.31
C THR A 562 -3.82 -8.25 25.25
N VAL A 563 -2.96 -7.79 26.16
CA VAL A 563 -2.26 -8.66 27.12
C VAL A 563 -3.04 -8.82 28.42
N SER A 564 -3.90 -7.87 28.76
CA SER A 564 -4.86 -8.00 29.88
C SER A 564 -6.08 -7.10 29.67
N VAL A 565 -7.20 -7.50 30.27
CA VAL A 565 -8.36 -6.65 30.55
C VAL A 565 -8.33 -6.40 32.06
N GLU A 566 -8.30 -5.14 32.47
CA GLU A 566 -8.18 -4.73 33.86
C GLU A 566 -9.32 -3.76 34.23
N ALA A 567 -9.51 -3.52 35.52
CA ALA A 567 -10.51 -2.60 36.02
C ALA A 567 -9.93 -1.71 37.12
N CYS A 568 -10.31 -0.44 37.10
CA CYS A 568 -10.06 0.48 38.19
C CYS A 568 -10.84 0.05 39.44
N GLN A 569 -10.21 0.11 40.61
CA GLN A 569 -10.77 -0.47 41.84
C GLN A 569 -12.04 0.26 42.31
N VAL A 570 -12.00 1.59 42.38
CA VAL A 570 -13.09 2.41 42.94
C VAL A 570 -13.48 3.60 42.07
N SER A 571 -12.82 3.78 40.93
CA SER A 571 -13.03 4.91 40.03
C SER A 571 -13.28 4.44 38.60
N LYS A 572 -13.69 5.36 37.73
CA LYS A 572 -13.77 5.09 36.30
C LYS A 572 -12.40 5.26 35.66
N TYR A 573 -12.14 4.52 34.58
CA TYR A 573 -10.94 4.73 33.78
C TYR A 573 -11.06 6.05 33.01
N ASN A 574 -9.99 6.86 32.97
CA ASN A 574 -9.96 8.11 32.22
C ASN A 574 -9.22 7.92 30.88
N PRO A 575 -9.93 7.96 29.73
CA PRO A 575 -9.33 7.79 28.40
C PRO A 575 -8.27 8.83 28.04
N ALA A 576 -8.41 10.06 28.55
CA ALA A 576 -7.52 11.16 28.20
C ALA A 576 -6.17 11.05 28.90
N THR A 577 -6.16 10.65 30.18
CA THR A 577 -4.92 10.47 30.96
C THR A 577 -4.38 9.04 30.91
N ARG A 578 -5.18 8.08 30.40
CA ARG A 578 -4.89 6.65 30.37
C ARG A 578 -4.66 6.00 31.73
N GLN A 579 -5.24 6.58 32.76
CA GLN A 579 -5.11 6.16 34.14
C GLN A 579 -6.49 6.05 34.78
N CYS A 580 -6.58 5.34 35.90
CA CYS A 580 -7.77 5.39 36.73
C CYS A 580 -7.96 6.82 37.25
N SER A 581 -9.19 7.31 37.19
CA SER A 581 -9.51 8.63 37.73
C SER A 581 -9.19 8.68 39.23
N GLU A 582 -8.69 9.82 39.69
CA GLU A 582 -8.53 10.09 41.13
C GLU A 582 -9.89 10.27 41.82
N ASN A 583 -10.95 10.58 41.07
CA ASN A 583 -12.29 10.72 41.61
C ASN A 583 -12.96 9.35 41.77
N VAL A 584 -13.30 9.02 43.01
CA VAL A 584 -14.07 7.82 43.37
C VAL A 584 -15.46 7.88 42.72
N SER A 585 -15.84 6.79 42.05
CA SER A 585 -17.16 6.62 41.44
C SER A 585 -18.07 5.87 42.40
N PRO A 586 -19.19 6.45 42.86
CA PRO A 586 -20.06 5.81 43.85
C PRO A 586 -20.64 4.48 43.35
N VAL A 587 -20.87 4.38 42.04
CA VAL A 587 -21.37 3.18 41.36
C VAL A 587 -20.32 2.07 41.36
N VAL A 588 -19.07 2.40 41.02
CA VAL A 588 -17.95 1.42 40.98
C VAL A 588 -17.59 0.97 42.39
N LEU A 589 -17.50 1.92 43.33
CA LEU A 589 -17.24 1.64 44.74
C LEU A 589 -18.34 0.74 45.34
N GLY A 590 -19.61 1.00 45.06
CA GLY A 590 -20.70 0.15 45.54
C GLY A 590 -20.66 -1.26 44.98
N LYS A 591 -20.24 -1.44 43.72
CA LYS A 591 -19.99 -2.77 43.15
C LYS A 591 -18.82 -3.46 43.85
N PHE A 592 -17.68 -2.77 43.98
CA PHE A 592 -16.50 -3.30 44.66
C PHE A 592 -16.81 -3.75 46.09
N CYS A 593 -17.56 -2.97 46.87
CA CYS A 593 -17.92 -3.30 48.24
C CYS A 593 -18.92 -4.46 48.36
N ARG A 594 -19.80 -4.67 47.38
CA ARG A 594 -20.66 -5.87 47.34
C ARG A 594 -19.83 -7.13 47.13
N ASP A 595 -18.84 -7.06 46.25
CA ASP A 595 -17.97 -8.19 45.92
C ASP A 595 -16.92 -8.43 47.01
N ASN A 596 -16.58 -7.39 47.79
CA ASN A 596 -15.55 -7.42 48.85
C ASN A 596 -16.07 -6.77 50.14
N PRO A 597 -17.01 -7.42 50.86
CA PRO A 597 -17.73 -6.81 51.98
C PRO A 597 -16.85 -6.45 53.18
N THR A 598 -15.64 -7.01 53.29
CA THR A 598 -14.72 -6.73 54.40
C THR A 598 -13.60 -5.75 54.05
N SER A 599 -13.57 -5.24 52.82
CA SER A 599 -12.45 -4.41 52.36
C SER A 599 -12.48 -3.00 52.94
N ILE A 600 -11.28 -2.52 53.28
CA ILE A 600 -10.98 -1.14 53.63
C ILE A 600 -10.09 -0.59 52.52
N ILE A 601 -10.52 0.47 51.87
CA ILE A 601 -9.86 1.03 50.69
C ILE A 601 -9.32 2.41 51.10
N PRO A 602 -8.03 2.73 50.87
CA PRO A 602 -7.54 4.09 51.11
C PRO A 602 -8.17 5.05 50.09
N ASP A 603 -8.59 6.24 50.54
CA ASP A 603 -9.04 7.29 49.61
C ASP A 603 -7.82 7.83 48.83
N PRO A 604 -7.87 7.84 47.48
CA PRO A 604 -6.72 8.21 46.65
C PRO A 604 -6.36 9.71 46.72
N VAL A 605 -7.24 10.56 47.26
CA VAL A 605 -7.07 12.01 47.33
C VAL A 605 -6.94 12.49 48.79
N ASN A 606 -7.45 11.73 49.76
CA ASN A 606 -7.43 12.10 51.18
C ASN A 606 -7.05 10.95 52.11
N TYR A 607 -5.79 10.90 52.55
CA TYR A 607 -5.25 9.87 53.45
C TYR A 607 -5.92 9.78 54.84
N GLY A 608 -6.70 10.78 55.24
CA GLY A 608 -7.52 10.76 56.44
C GLY A 608 -8.90 10.14 56.24
N ARG A 609 -9.22 9.68 55.01
CA ARG A 609 -10.49 9.07 54.64
C ARG A 609 -10.29 7.71 53.99
N TYR A 610 -11.28 6.84 54.13
CA TYR A 610 -11.25 5.51 53.55
C TYR A 610 -12.68 4.98 53.34
N PRO A 611 -12.98 4.38 52.17
CA PRO A 611 -14.14 3.53 52.07
C PRO A 611 -14.03 2.26 52.94
N ASN A 612 -15.04 1.98 53.76
CA ASN A 612 -15.19 0.74 54.53
C ASN A 612 -16.44 -0.02 54.09
N CYS A 613 -16.22 -1.15 53.42
CA CYS A 613 -17.30 -1.98 52.87
C CYS A 613 -18.06 -2.78 53.96
N SER A 614 -17.49 -2.89 55.17
CA SER A 614 -18.01 -3.75 56.26
C SER A 614 -19.15 -3.14 57.06
N ASP A 615 -19.45 -1.86 56.85
CA ASP A 615 -20.37 -1.11 57.71
C ASP A 615 -21.71 -0.82 57.01
N PRO A 616 -22.83 -1.44 57.47
CA PRO A 616 -24.16 -1.25 56.90
C PRO A 616 -24.75 0.15 57.15
N SER A 617 -24.18 0.94 58.05
CA SER A 617 -24.80 2.16 58.62
C SER A 617 -24.27 3.49 58.07
N THR A 618 -23.43 3.47 57.03
CA THR A 618 -22.77 4.70 56.53
C THR A 618 -23.51 5.41 55.39
N VAL A 619 -24.84 5.54 55.47
CA VAL A 619 -25.59 6.45 54.57
C VAL A 619 -25.70 7.83 55.20
N GLN A 620 -24.72 8.70 54.96
CA GLN A 620 -24.94 10.16 54.96
C GLN A 620 -24.09 10.85 53.88
N GLY A 621 -24.79 11.26 52.81
CA GLY A 621 -24.25 11.98 51.67
C GLY A 621 -24.63 11.28 50.37
N LEU A 622 -25.47 11.93 49.56
CA LEU A 622 -26.00 11.43 48.28
C LEU A 622 -24.94 10.95 47.27
N ASN A 623 -23.65 11.17 47.55
CA ASN A 623 -22.56 10.95 46.62
C ASN A 623 -21.45 9.99 47.07
N ASN A 624 -21.44 9.37 48.28
CA ASN A 624 -20.43 8.32 48.64
C ASN A 624 -20.77 7.55 49.96
N PRO A 625 -21.60 6.49 49.93
CA PRO A 625 -22.17 5.83 51.12
C PRO A 625 -21.24 4.86 51.88
N TYR A 626 -19.94 4.81 51.57
CA TYR A 626 -18.98 3.91 52.24
C TYR A 626 -17.84 4.67 52.94
N LEU A 627 -17.79 5.99 52.84
CA LEU A 627 -16.64 6.80 53.23
C LEU A 627 -16.61 7.05 54.76
N ARG A 628 -15.47 6.78 55.40
CA ARG A 628 -15.18 7.07 56.82
C ARG A 628 -13.97 7.98 56.96
N GLU A 629 -13.83 8.63 58.10
CA GLU A 629 -12.64 9.41 58.47
C GLU A 629 -11.86 8.67 59.56
N CYS A 630 -10.52 8.67 59.48
CA CYS A 630 -9.65 8.05 60.49
C CYS A 630 -9.77 8.85 61.81
N THR A 631 -9.95 8.17 62.95
CA THR A 631 -10.04 8.82 64.27
C THR A 631 -8.66 9.14 64.85
N TYR A 632 -8.45 10.38 65.30
CA TYR A 632 -7.24 10.84 65.97
C TYR A 632 -6.91 9.99 67.22
N PRO A 633 -5.63 9.64 67.52
CA PRO A 633 -4.37 10.21 67.01
C PRO A 633 -3.74 9.49 65.81
N ASN A 634 -4.34 8.40 65.31
CA ASN A 634 -3.79 7.63 64.20
C ASN A 634 -4.26 8.22 62.85
N ALA A 635 -3.63 9.32 62.44
CA ALA A 635 -4.02 10.10 61.25
C ALA A 635 -3.63 9.47 59.89
N SER A 636 -3.28 8.19 59.83
CA SER A 636 -3.00 7.48 58.58
C SER A 636 -3.61 6.08 58.59
N CYS A 637 -4.57 5.84 57.72
CA CYS A 637 -5.11 4.51 57.46
C CYS A 637 -4.17 3.79 56.45
N SER A 638 -3.05 3.22 56.91
CA SER A 638 -2.11 2.49 56.04
C SER A 638 -2.54 1.02 55.85
N PRO A 639 -2.65 0.49 54.60
CA PRO A 639 -2.64 -0.95 54.36
C PRO A 639 -1.21 -1.53 54.46
N PRO A 640 -1.03 -2.83 54.73
CA PRO A 640 0.30 -3.44 54.73
C PRO A 640 0.91 -3.40 53.32
N PRO A 641 2.25 -3.29 53.19
CA PRO A 641 2.90 -3.20 51.89
C PRO A 641 2.71 -4.48 51.05
N LEU A 642 2.48 -4.28 49.75
CA LEU A 642 2.44 -5.30 48.71
C LEU A 642 3.84 -5.89 48.44
N SER A 643 4.37 -6.66 49.39
CA SER A 643 5.41 -7.65 49.13
C SER A 643 5.56 -8.61 50.30
N ALA A 644 5.63 -9.91 49.99
CA ALA A 644 5.94 -11.04 50.85
C ALA A 644 4.76 -11.68 51.60
N ALA A 645 4.41 -12.87 51.11
CA ALA A 645 3.89 -13.92 51.95
C ALA A 645 4.93 -14.32 53.01
N ASN A 646 4.40 -14.70 54.16
CA ASN A 646 4.98 -15.31 55.35
C ASN A 646 5.54 -14.40 56.45
N CYS A 647 4.80 -14.47 57.56
CA CYS A 647 5.16 -14.13 58.92
C CYS A 647 6.54 -14.70 59.31
N SER A 648 7.36 -13.82 59.89
CA SER A 648 8.23 -14.07 61.04
C SER A 648 8.41 -12.73 61.75
#